data_AF-A0A8H7Q7G2-F1
#
_entry.id   AF-A0A8H7Q7G2-F1
#
_cell.length_a   1.000
_cell.length_b   1.000
_cell.length_c   1.000
_cell.angle_alpha   90.00
_cell.angle_beta   90.00
_cell.angle_gamma   90.00
#
_symmetry.space_group_name_H-M   'P 1'
#
loop_
_entity.id
_entity.type
_entity.pdbx_description
1 polymer ?
#
loop_
_entity_poly.entity_id
_entity_poly.type
_entity_poly.pdbx_seq_one_letter_code
_entity_poly.pdbx_strand_id
1 'polypeptide(L)'
;MTKRKAALCFTGGKDCTLALHRAVRSEEFDICLLVTFAPANMQKFKAHPMSVVEMQTQSIGIPHKVCLVDGPDFLGSYRTHITGLKEEYGIEALVTGDILDVCHSFMPRAVETTGVELVRPLWEAPRSEILEDIWTQQFDVLVSCLNITKFDSGLDIESFVGKKLTRELLEKVREHNVKSGLDVDLAGEYGEFHTMVLDAPLFKSKLDATGGQIIRDGDFAYWSFSKTEPYDKERCSSVLTDGWWLDSSYKNWQPAGCMMHTYKPQEIEDCFTGTRILFVGDSVVRNQFYGVAKLINPDVDTSGEKHTDRRLGYEEAEFTLEFWWDPYLNSTRTLSMLEGQNSDKAPNLVVFGTGLWYLRYEGEDAFSGWKSAVDKVFDAAKMPSPIAHSLLLSPVEEPDYDHLNQDRAVTIRPDAVQMMNSYLENQVSIMKPSPARLVVPFAWNLMSDNIGDVSVDGLHFNPTITAMQAEVLLNFKCNDQLPKTFPMDHTCCYRYPITRWYQNVIFFVILICVPFALYLRSSEKPLFNSSLYRLIPSEKALTAAFMFGIGVVYMYFCDRTTLFAKAQKQFDPTVFGILILVTLVAGLVTMKSSKREGDQGFLNRDQTDEWKGWMQIIILIYHYLAASGTSGIYNPIRVLVAAYLFQTGYGHFFFFYKKGDFGIARFMNVMVRLNLLTVVLEYAMNTNYLSYYFTPLVSFWFIVIWTMMYVGNAYNKNPWFILGKMAVFMALTTYIIKGDGIMKGIFDIFEFLFNIHWNPVEWQFRLSLDAWIVYIGMLCAFITIKFGEMKISERPQWPMIKRLSIVVSIVAMIWYFWFELSQPSKIEYNVYHPYISWIPIISFIILRNATLKLRNTSSTIYAFIGKCSLETFIGQFHMWLAADTKGLLVVLQPAGWVRGLGWWINMFVSTALFVYVSYWLSQSTGEITTYLCSKSPAPEAGRQHNATGGQDGVPLLPTNLTPEEQQLRIENEEVLVRPQKRGLLDSVDFIWQDLRLRTFQQVIQDQAYLGQGSKAKSTYPPVDPHAYWQHNQVSHLPYWRIMQTPTSNQTAYLYSWNAKRRHWRRTKLNL
;
A
#
# COMPACT_ATOMS: atom_id res chain seq x y z
N MET A 1 -21.51 -12.30 -50.97
CA MET A 1 -21.55 -10.92 -51.52
C MET A 1 -20.44 -10.13 -50.84
N THR A 2 -19.93 -9.06 -51.45
CA THR A 2 -19.07 -8.11 -50.73
C THR A 2 -19.94 -7.30 -49.76
N LYS A 3 -19.55 -7.24 -48.48
CA LYS A 3 -20.26 -6.45 -47.48
C LYS A 3 -20.12 -4.95 -47.80
N ARG A 4 -21.16 -4.16 -47.55
CA ARG A 4 -21.14 -2.71 -47.76
C ARG A 4 -20.41 -2.05 -46.59
N LYS A 5 -19.49 -1.12 -46.85
CA LYS A 5 -18.79 -0.42 -45.76
C LYS A 5 -19.74 0.53 -45.04
N ALA A 6 -19.74 0.50 -43.71
CA ALA A 6 -20.56 1.39 -42.92
C ALA A 6 -19.84 1.95 -41.69
N ALA A 7 -20.20 3.18 -41.33
CA ALA A 7 -19.93 3.73 -40.01
C ALA A 7 -21.15 3.54 -39.10
N LEU A 8 -20.94 3.44 -37.79
CA LEU A 8 -22.03 3.36 -36.82
C LEU A 8 -21.96 4.50 -35.79
N CYS A 9 -23.06 5.22 -35.62
CA CYS A 9 -23.21 6.24 -34.57
C CYS A 9 -23.19 5.58 -33.19
N PHE A 10 -22.10 5.77 -32.45
CA PHE A 10 -21.81 5.10 -31.19
C PHE A 10 -21.62 6.14 -30.07
N THR A 11 -22.48 6.07 -29.05
CA THR A 11 -22.44 6.94 -27.86
C THR A 11 -22.30 6.13 -26.56
N GLY A 12 -22.02 4.84 -26.69
CA GLY A 12 -21.82 3.92 -25.57
C GLY A 12 -23.08 3.38 -24.87
N GLY A 13 -24.26 3.86 -25.26
CA GLY A 13 -25.54 3.44 -24.71
C GLY A 13 -26.05 2.09 -25.23
N LYS A 14 -27.13 1.61 -24.59
CA LYS A 14 -27.80 0.34 -24.91
C LYS A 14 -28.15 0.20 -26.40
N ASP A 15 -28.67 1.28 -27.00
CA ASP A 15 -29.29 1.26 -28.34
C ASP A 15 -28.25 1.19 -29.46
N CYS A 16 -27.20 2.03 -29.38
CA CYS A 16 -26.11 1.98 -30.35
C CYS A 16 -25.33 0.65 -30.29
N THR A 17 -25.23 0.04 -29.11
CA THR A 17 -24.59 -1.27 -28.93
C THR A 17 -25.46 -2.40 -29.51
N LEU A 18 -26.79 -2.35 -29.31
CA LEU A 18 -27.69 -3.34 -29.91
C LEU A 18 -27.80 -3.17 -31.43
N ALA A 19 -27.78 -1.92 -31.94
CA ALA A 19 -27.73 -1.63 -33.37
C ALA A 19 -26.45 -2.18 -34.01
N LEU A 20 -25.30 -2.06 -33.32
CA LEU A 20 -24.04 -2.67 -33.75
C LEU A 20 -24.15 -4.20 -33.83
N HIS A 21 -24.72 -4.83 -32.80
CA HIS A 21 -24.99 -6.28 -32.80
C HIS A 21 -25.88 -6.71 -33.97
N ARG A 22 -27.00 -6.02 -34.21
CA ARG A 22 -27.92 -6.32 -35.32
C ARG A 22 -27.26 -6.10 -36.70
N ALA A 23 -26.48 -5.04 -36.87
CA ALA A 23 -25.79 -4.72 -38.14
C ALA A 23 -24.62 -5.67 -38.46
N VAL A 24 -23.87 -6.12 -37.44
CA VAL A 24 -22.83 -7.15 -37.62
C VAL A 24 -23.46 -8.50 -37.95
N ARG A 25 -24.58 -8.84 -37.28
CA ARG A 25 -25.30 -10.12 -37.45
C ARG A 25 -26.05 -10.25 -38.78
N SER A 26 -26.45 -9.15 -39.44
CA SER A 26 -27.11 -9.22 -40.75
C SER A 26 -26.16 -9.69 -41.87
N GLU A 27 -24.84 -9.67 -41.62
CA GLU A 27 -23.77 -9.89 -42.59
C GLU A 27 -23.78 -8.97 -43.83
N GLU A 28 -24.68 -7.99 -43.88
CA GLU A 28 -24.81 -7.04 -44.98
C GLU A 28 -23.72 -5.96 -44.94
N PHE A 29 -23.29 -5.57 -43.74
CA PHE A 29 -22.38 -4.46 -43.50
C PHE A 29 -21.03 -4.90 -42.94
N ASP A 30 -19.98 -4.20 -43.37
CA ASP A 30 -18.66 -4.18 -42.74
C ASP A 30 -18.56 -2.90 -41.91
N ILE A 31 -18.73 -3.02 -40.58
CA ILE A 31 -18.67 -1.87 -39.68
C ILE A 31 -17.21 -1.50 -39.45
N CYS A 32 -16.67 -0.71 -40.37
CA CYS A 32 -15.25 -0.33 -40.37
C CYS A 32 -14.92 0.83 -39.43
N LEU A 33 -15.93 1.53 -38.89
CA LEU A 33 -15.75 2.70 -38.04
C LEU A 33 -16.92 2.91 -37.06
N LEU A 34 -16.63 3.24 -35.81
CA LEU A 34 -17.55 3.80 -34.83
C LEU A 34 -17.41 5.33 -34.82
N VAL A 35 -18.51 6.06 -34.77
CA VAL A 35 -18.51 7.53 -34.86
C VAL A 35 -19.32 8.14 -33.72
N THR A 36 -18.75 9.09 -32.99
CA THR A 36 -19.50 9.88 -32.00
C THR A 36 -19.60 11.32 -32.48
N PHE A 37 -20.81 11.79 -32.74
CA PHE A 37 -21.07 13.22 -32.93
C PHE A 37 -21.23 13.85 -31.55
N ALA A 38 -20.34 14.77 -31.19
CA ALA A 38 -20.24 15.32 -29.83
C ALA A 38 -20.14 16.86 -29.86
N PRO A 39 -20.70 17.58 -28.86
CA PRO A 39 -20.60 19.03 -28.80
C PRO A 39 -19.13 19.47 -28.68
N ALA A 40 -18.77 20.58 -29.33
CA ALA A 40 -17.41 21.14 -29.22
C ALA A 40 -17.00 21.42 -27.76
N ASN A 41 -17.95 21.82 -26.90
CA ASN A 41 -17.76 21.82 -25.45
C ASN A 41 -18.19 20.46 -24.85
N MET A 42 -17.20 19.59 -24.60
CA MET A 42 -17.38 18.26 -24.01
C MET A 42 -17.97 18.27 -22.59
N GLN A 43 -17.85 19.36 -21.81
CA GLN A 43 -18.50 19.46 -20.50
C GLN A 43 -20.04 19.48 -20.62
N LYS A 44 -20.59 19.73 -21.81
CA LYS A 44 -22.03 19.62 -22.09
C LYS A 44 -22.47 18.17 -22.42
N PHE A 45 -21.55 17.22 -22.63
CA PHE A 45 -21.85 15.85 -23.06
C PHE A 45 -21.96 14.85 -21.88
N LYS A 46 -22.53 15.30 -20.75
CA LYS A 46 -22.54 14.59 -19.46
C LYS A 46 -23.22 13.21 -19.49
N ALA A 47 -24.19 13.02 -20.38
CA ALA A 47 -24.91 11.75 -20.55
C ALA A 47 -24.08 10.63 -21.21
N HIS A 48 -23.02 11.00 -21.95
CA HIS A 48 -22.20 10.10 -22.76
C HIS A 48 -20.71 10.38 -22.52
N PRO A 49 -20.17 10.00 -21.34
CA PRO A 49 -18.79 10.33 -20.97
C PRO A 49 -17.78 9.70 -21.94
N MET A 50 -17.07 10.55 -22.69
CA MET A 50 -16.20 10.12 -23.79
C MET A 50 -15.11 9.13 -23.39
N SER A 51 -14.53 9.26 -22.18
CA SER A 51 -13.56 8.30 -21.64
C SER A 51 -14.11 6.87 -21.56
N VAL A 52 -15.40 6.71 -21.28
CA VAL A 52 -16.06 5.39 -21.27
C VAL A 52 -16.35 4.92 -22.70
N VAL A 53 -16.78 5.82 -23.59
CA VAL A 53 -16.97 5.51 -25.02
C VAL A 53 -15.66 5.01 -25.65
N GLU A 54 -14.53 5.63 -25.33
CA GLU A 54 -13.20 5.21 -25.76
C GLU A 54 -12.83 3.82 -25.22
N MET A 55 -13.07 3.54 -23.93
CA MET A 55 -12.85 2.20 -23.37
C MET A 55 -13.74 1.12 -24.04
N GLN A 56 -15.00 1.44 -24.34
CA GLN A 56 -15.90 0.54 -25.05
C GLN A 56 -15.41 0.26 -26.47
N THR A 57 -15.05 1.30 -27.25
CA THR A 57 -14.58 1.12 -28.63
C THR A 57 -13.23 0.38 -28.69
N GLN A 58 -12.33 0.60 -27.72
CA GLN A 58 -11.10 -0.19 -27.56
C GLN A 58 -11.38 -1.67 -27.29
N SER A 59 -12.35 -1.97 -26.40
CA SER A 59 -12.76 -3.35 -26.09
C SER A 59 -13.40 -4.05 -27.28
N ILE A 60 -14.30 -3.38 -28.01
CA ILE A 60 -14.88 -3.88 -29.26
C ILE A 60 -13.77 -4.07 -30.33
N GLY A 61 -12.84 -3.12 -30.38
CA GLY A 61 -11.69 -3.11 -31.29
C GLY A 61 -12.04 -2.76 -32.74
N ILE A 62 -13.10 -1.99 -32.94
CA ILE A 62 -13.38 -1.27 -34.19
C ILE A 62 -12.83 0.16 -34.03
N PRO A 63 -12.18 0.76 -35.06
CA PRO A 63 -11.71 2.15 -34.99
C PRO A 63 -12.82 3.12 -34.60
N HIS A 64 -12.46 4.19 -33.89
CA HIS A 64 -13.41 5.19 -33.37
C HIS A 64 -12.99 6.60 -33.79
N LYS A 65 -13.95 7.42 -34.20
CA LYS A 65 -13.74 8.83 -34.58
C LYS A 65 -14.78 9.73 -33.92
N VAL A 66 -14.31 10.84 -33.35
CA VAL A 66 -15.17 11.85 -32.73
C VAL A 66 -15.34 13.02 -33.71
N CYS A 67 -16.58 13.32 -34.06
CA CYS A 67 -16.97 14.42 -34.94
C CYS A 67 -17.52 15.57 -34.08
N LEU A 68 -16.72 16.61 -33.89
CA LEU A 68 -17.12 17.79 -33.12
C LEU A 68 -18.14 18.62 -33.88
N VAL A 69 -19.31 18.82 -33.28
CA VAL A 69 -20.42 19.61 -33.82
C VAL A 69 -20.71 20.78 -32.88
N ASP A 70 -20.94 21.97 -33.43
CA ASP A 70 -21.34 23.15 -32.65
C ASP A 70 -22.36 23.99 -33.42
N GLY A 71 -23.09 24.82 -32.69
CA GLY A 71 -24.15 25.67 -33.24
C GLY A 71 -23.63 26.89 -34.02
N PRO A 72 -24.51 27.58 -34.77
CA PRO A 72 -25.95 27.35 -34.86
C PRO A 72 -26.37 26.32 -35.92
N ASP A 73 -25.54 26.01 -36.93
CA ASP A 73 -25.89 25.06 -38.00
C ASP A 73 -25.40 23.64 -37.71
N PHE A 74 -26.10 22.96 -36.80
CA PHE A 74 -25.86 21.55 -36.52
C PHE A 74 -26.05 20.66 -37.76
N LEU A 75 -26.98 20.99 -38.66
CA LEU A 75 -27.30 20.12 -39.80
C LEU A 75 -26.18 20.15 -40.86
N GLY A 76 -25.67 21.34 -41.18
CA GLY A 76 -24.50 21.51 -42.04
C GLY A 76 -23.24 20.89 -41.43
N SER A 77 -23.05 20.98 -40.12
CA SER A 77 -21.93 20.34 -39.41
C SER A 77 -21.97 18.82 -39.55
N TYR A 78 -23.12 18.18 -39.28
CA TYR A 78 -23.28 16.73 -39.49
C TYR A 78 -23.07 16.33 -40.96
N ARG A 79 -23.66 17.05 -41.93
CA ARG A 79 -23.48 16.77 -43.38
C ARG A 79 -22.01 16.82 -43.80
N THR A 80 -21.27 17.81 -43.30
CA THR A 80 -19.83 17.98 -43.57
C THR A 80 -19.03 16.79 -43.04
N HIS A 81 -19.27 16.41 -41.78
CA HIS A 81 -18.61 15.24 -41.18
C HIS A 81 -18.97 13.93 -41.90
N ILE A 82 -20.24 13.69 -42.21
CA ILE A 82 -20.70 12.47 -42.92
C ILE A 82 -20.06 12.38 -44.32
N THR A 83 -19.93 13.51 -45.02
CA THR A 83 -19.25 13.57 -46.32
C THR A 83 -17.76 13.25 -46.17
N GLY A 84 -17.07 13.85 -45.19
CA GLY A 84 -15.67 13.54 -44.90
C GLY A 84 -15.44 12.08 -44.48
N LEU A 85 -16.37 11.47 -43.74
CA LEU A 85 -16.32 10.05 -43.39
C LEU A 85 -16.41 9.14 -44.62
N LYS A 86 -17.25 9.51 -45.59
CA LYS A 86 -17.38 8.81 -46.89
C LYS A 86 -16.10 8.94 -47.72
N GLU A 87 -15.50 10.13 -47.77
CA GLU A 87 -14.25 10.37 -48.51
C GLU A 87 -13.04 9.64 -47.88
N GLU A 88 -12.94 9.64 -46.54
CA GLU A 88 -11.79 9.10 -45.81
C GLU A 88 -11.84 7.57 -45.62
N TYR A 89 -13.02 7.00 -45.35
CA TYR A 89 -13.18 5.56 -45.05
C TYR A 89 -13.87 4.76 -46.16
N GLY A 90 -14.51 5.44 -47.11
CA GLY A 90 -15.29 4.81 -48.17
C GLY A 90 -16.62 4.24 -47.69
N ILE A 91 -17.28 4.87 -46.70
CA ILE A 91 -18.56 4.37 -46.19
C ILE A 91 -19.71 4.61 -47.18
N GLU A 92 -20.54 3.59 -47.33
CA GLU A 92 -21.76 3.59 -48.13
C GLU A 92 -23.00 3.83 -47.25
N ALA A 93 -22.94 3.43 -45.97
CA ALA A 93 -24.03 3.57 -45.01
C ALA A 93 -23.57 4.14 -43.66
N LEU A 94 -24.50 4.81 -42.97
CA LEU A 94 -24.41 5.27 -41.59
C LEU A 94 -25.49 4.57 -40.78
N VAL A 95 -25.07 3.73 -39.83
CA VAL A 95 -25.96 2.98 -38.94
C VAL A 95 -26.24 3.79 -37.68
N THR A 96 -27.49 3.93 -37.27
CA THR A 96 -27.86 4.58 -35.99
C THR A 96 -28.69 3.67 -35.10
N GLY A 97 -28.70 3.97 -33.80
CA GLY A 97 -29.53 3.29 -32.81
C GLY A 97 -30.96 3.85 -32.68
N ASP A 98 -31.42 4.68 -33.63
CA ASP A 98 -32.70 5.39 -33.49
C ASP A 98 -33.89 4.42 -33.47
N ILE A 99 -34.74 4.52 -32.45
CA ILE A 99 -35.94 3.69 -32.29
C ILE A 99 -37.20 4.41 -32.80
N LEU A 100 -37.27 5.75 -32.65
CA LEU A 100 -38.39 6.60 -33.09
C LEU A 100 -37.91 8.02 -33.47
N ASP A 101 -38.76 8.81 -34.12
CA ASP A 101 -38.43 10.21 -34.46
C ASP A 101 -38.60 11.16 -33.27
N VAL A 102 -37.54 11.33 -32.48
CA VAL A 102 -37.48 12.28 -31.36
C VAL A 102 -37.05 13.70 -31.77
N CYS A 103 -36.62 13.93 -33.01
CA CYS A 103 -35.88 15.13 -33.40
C CYS A 103 -36.26 15.67 -34.80
N HIS A 104 -37.54 15.58 -35.16
CA HIS A 104 -38.07 16.08 -36.44
C HIS A 104 -37.24 15.61 -37.66
N SER A 105 -36.99 14.31 -37.72
CA SER A 105 -36.24 13.63 -38.78
C SER A 105 -34.85 14.25 -39.01
N PHE A 106 -34.14 14.57 -37.92
CA PHE A 106 -32.80 15.15 -37.98
C PHE A 106 -31.81 14.25 -38.73
N MET A 107 -31.65 12.97 -38.34
CA MET A 107 -30.70 12.06 -38.99
C MET A 107 -31.00 11.82 -40.48
N PRO A 108 -32.27 11.61 -40.92
CA PRO A 108 -32.62 11.61 -42.35
C PRO A 108 -32.17 12.88 -43.09
N ARG A 109 -32.39 14.07 -42.52
CA ARG A 109 -31.92 15.34 -43.10
C ARG A 109 -30.38 15.48 -43.03
N ALA A 110 -29.72 14.86 -42.06
CA ALA A 110 -28.26 14.93 -41.90
C ALA A 110 -27.50 14.08 -42.93
N VAL A 111 -28.06 12.94 -43.36
CA VAL A 111 -27.50 12.15 -44.47
C VAL A 111 -27.92 12.66 -45.86
N GLU A 112 -29.01 13.43 -45.94
CA GLU A 112 -29.50 14.01 -47.20
C GLU A 112 -28.39 14.76 -47.94
N THR A 113 -28.28 14.55 -49.25
CA THR A 113 -27.22 15.06 -50.16
C THR A 113 -25.78 14.56 -49.94
N THR A 114 -25.47 13.82 -48.87
CA THR A 114 -24.12 13.22 -48.67
C THR A 114 -23.87 11.97 -49.54
N GLY A 115 -24.96 11.32 -49.97
CA GLY A 115 -24.93 10.05 -50.68
C GLY A 115 -24.41 8.89 -49.81
N VAL A 116 -24.65 8.94 -48.51
CA VAL A 116 -24.54 7.83 -47.55
C VAL A 116 -25.96 7.39 -47.17
N GLU A 117 -26.24 6.09 -47.13
CA GLU A 117 -27.54 5.55 -46.73
C GLU A 117 -27.71 5.57 -45.21
N LEU A 118 -28.87 5.99 -44.69
CA LEU A 118 -29.19 5.90 -43.26
C LEU A 118 -29.84 4.55 -42.94
N VAL A 119 -29.17 3.75 -42.10
CA VAL A 119 -29.63 2.41 -41.68
C VAL A 119 -30.00 2.45 -40.19
N ARG A 120 -31.18 1.94 -39.83
CA ARG A 120 -31.73 2.05 -38.47
C ARG A 120 -32.26 0.69 -37.98
N PRO A 121 -31.39 -0.20 -37.44
CA PRO A 121 -31.76 -1.59 -37.11
C PRO A 121 -32.77 -1.77 -35.96
N LEU A 122 -33.12 -0.68 -35.27
CA LEU A 122 -34.08 -0.64 -34.17
C LEU A 122 -35.35 0.17 -34.49
N TRP A 123 -35.46 0.71 -35.71
CA TRP A 123 -36.54 1.62 -36.07
C TRP A 123 -37.91 0.96 -35.95
N GLU A 124 -38.84 1.64 -35.27
CA GLU A 124 -40.22 1.19 -35.03
C GLU A 124 -40.37 -0.15 -34.28
N ALA A 125 -39.27 -0.75 -33.80
CA ALA A 125 -39.34 -2.00 -33.05
C ALA A 125 -39.97 -1.79 -31.64
N PRO A 126 -40.73 -2.76 -31.11
CA PRO A 126 -41.32 -2.67 -29.78
C PRO A 126 -40.25 -2.51 -28.69
N ARG A 127 -40.42 -1.56 -27.76
CA ARG A 127 -39.42 -1.31 -26.69
C ARG A 127 -39.22 -2.54 -25.80
N SER A 128 -40.28 -3.31 -25.57
CA SER A 128 -40.23 -4.60 -24.88
C SER A 128 -39.36 -5.62 -25.61
N GLU A 129 -39.39 -5.68 -26.94
CA GLU A 129 -38.53 -6.56 -27.73
C GLU A 129 -37.06 -6.13 -27.61
N ILE A 130 -36.78 -4.83 -27.73
CA ILE A 130 -35.43 -4.26 -27.62
C ILE A 130 -34.80 -4.56 -26.24
N LEU A 131 -35.57 -4.36 -25.16
CA LEU A 131 -35.10 -4.65 -23.79
C LEU A 131 -34.90 -6.15 -23.55
N GLU A 132 -35.78 -7.00 -24.08
CA GLU A 132 -35.61 -8.45 -24.01
C GLU A 132 -34.43 -8.96 -24.85
N ASP A 133 -34.14 -8.35 -25.99
CA ASP A 133 -32.94 -8.61 -26.81
C ASP A 133 -31.66 -8.29 -26.03
N ILE A 134 -31.61 -7.15 -25.34
CA ILE A 134 -30.48 -6.71 -24.50
C ILE A 134 -30.19 -7.74 -23.39
N TRP A 135 -31.21 -8.19 -22.66
CA TRP A 135 -31.02 -9.18 -21.59
C TRP A 135 -30.74 -10.58 -22.14
N THR A 136 -31.39 -10.99 -23.23
CA THR A 136 -31.17 -12.31 -23.85
C THR A 136 -29.75 -12.43 -24.42
N GLN A 137 -29.19 -11.33 -24.94
CA GLN A 137 -27.80 -11.25 -25.39
C GLN A 137 -26.80 -10.94 -24.25
N GLN A 138 -27.23 -10.98 -22.98
CA GLN A 138 -26.40 -10.82 -21.79
C GLN A 138 -25.63 -9.49 -21.70
N PHE A 139 -26.21 -8.40 -22.20
CA PHE A 139 -25.58 -7.08 -22.08
C PHE A 139 -25.56 -6.62 -20.61
N ASP A 140 -24.41 -6.18 -20.12
CA ASP A 140 -24.27 -5.57 -18.79
C ASP A 140 -24.46 -4.06 -18.88
N VAL A 141 -25.72 -3.62 -18.86
CA VAL A 141 -26.11 -2.21 -19.03
C VAL A 141 -26.24 -1.52 -17.67
N LEU A 142 -25.56 -0.38 -17.50
CA LEU A 142 -25.65 0.48 -16.31
C LEU A 142 -26.41 1.78 -16.65
N VAL A 143 -27.29 2.23 -15.76
CA VAL A 143 -27.94 3.55 -15.86
C VAL A 143 -26.94 4.63 -15.46
N SER A 144 -26.49 5.42 -16.44
CA SER A 144 -25.39 6.37 -16.32
C SER A 144 -25.83 7.79 -16.01
N CYS A 145 -27.01 8.20 -16.46
CA CYS A 145 -27.56 9.53 -16.20
C CYS A 145 -29.09 9.45 -16.07
N LEU A 146 -29.66 10.29 -15.22
CA LEU A 146 -31.08 10.39 -14.91
C LEU A 146 -31.50 11.86 -14.95
N ASN A 147 -32.56 12.18 -15.67
CA ASN A 147 -33.20 13.49 -15.65
C ASN A 147 -34.19 13.55 -14.49
N ILE A 148 -33.82 14.24 -13.41
CA ILE A 148 -34.58 14.29 -12.16
C ILE A 148 -35.97 14.92 -12.40
N THR A 149 -36.10 15.88 -13.32
CA THR A 149 -37.38 16.57 -13.60
C THR A 149 -38.45 15.68 -14.25
N LYS A 150 -38.06 14.51 -14.78
CA LYS A 150 -38.98 13.54 -15.40
C LYS A 150 -39.62 12.58 -14.38
N PHE A 151 -39.22 12.64 -13.10
CA PHE A 151 -39.70 11.76 -12.04
C PHE A 151 -40.23 12.57 -10.86
N ASP A 152 -41.18 12.01 -10.10
CA ASP A 152 -41.62 12.65 -8.86
C ASP A 152 -40.58 12.49 -7.73
N SER A 153 -40.60 13.46 -6.82
CA SER A 153 -39.83 13.61 -5.59
C SER A 153 -39.70 12.38 -4.68
N GLY A 154 -40.55 11.35 -4.89
CA GLY A 154 -40.48 10.07 -4.21
C GLY A 154 -39.50 9.03 -4.81
N LEU A 155 -38.82 9.32 -5.93
CA LEU A 155 -37.84 8.39 -6.51
C LEU A 155 -36.49 8.44 -5.77
N ASP A 156 -36.03 7.29 -5.27
CA ASP A 156 -34.68 7.14 -4.74
C ASP A 156 -33.63 7.05 -5.87
N ILE A 157 -32.99 8.18 -6.16
CA ILE A 157 -31.92 8.34 -7.15
C ILE A 157 -30.73 7.39 -6.89
N GLU A 158 -30.40 7.09 -5.62
CA GLU A 158 -29.29 6.19 -5.27
C GLU A 158 -29.61 4.72 -5.57
N SER A 159 -30.90 4.39 -5.68
CA SER A 159 -31.37 3.07 -6.14
C SER A 159 -31.46 2.94 -7.67
N PHE A 160 -31.15 4.00 -8.41
CA PHE A 160 -31.35 4.08 -9.87
C PHE A 160 -30.05 4.36 -10.63
N VAL A 161 -29.36 5.48 -10.33
CA VAL A 161 -28.10 5.86 -10.99
C VAL A 161 -26.96 4.95 -10.51
N GLY A 162 -26.11 4.50 -11.44
CA GLY A 162 -25.04 3.54 -11.14
C GLY A 162 -25.53 2.10 -10.90
N LYS A 163 -26.81 1.81 -11.13
CA LYS A 163 -27.36 0.44 -11.06
C LYS A 163 -27.49 -0.18 -12.44
N LYS A 164 -27.55 -1.51 -12.46
CA LYS A 164 -27.78 -2.28 -13.68
C LYS A 164 -29.24 -2.15 -14.13
N LEU A 165 -29.46 -2.01 -15.43
CA LEU A 165 -30.78 -2.01 -16.06
C LEU A 165 -31.35 -3.43 -16.07
N THR A 166 -31.94 -3.85 -14.94
CA THR A 166 -32.59 -5.17 -14.78
C THR A 166 -34.10 -5.06 -14.92
N ARG A 167 -34.78 -6.20 -15.16
CA ARG A 167 -36.25 -6.28 -15.06
C ARG A 167 -36.77 -5.74 -13.73
N GLU A 168 -36.10 -6.06 -12.62
CA GLU A 168 -36.42 -5.56 -11.28
C GLU A 168 -36.36 -4.03 -11.16
N LEU A 169 -35.41 -3.39 -11.85
CA LEU A 169 -35.32 -1.92 -11.89
C LEU A 169 -36.48 -1.33 -12.69
N LEU A 170 -36.86 -1.94 -13.82
CA LEU A 170 -37.99 -1.46 -14.63
C LEU A 170 -39.36 -1.68 -13.97
N GLU A 171 -39.56 -2.74 -13.19
CA GLU A 171 -40.81 -2.88 -12.44
C GLU A 171 -40.95 -1.78 -11.36
N LYS A 172 -39.85 -1.28 -10.79
CA LYS A 172 -39.90 -0.07 -9.94
C LYS A 172 -40.32 1.18 -10.72
N VAL A 173 -39.93 1.32 -11.98
CA VAL A 173 -40.40 2.41 -12.85
C VAL A 173 -41.89 2.25 -13.16
N ARG A 174 -42.36 1.03 -13.47
CA ARG A 174 -43.80 0.79 -13.66
C ARG A 174 -44.62 1.07 -12.40
N GLU A 175 -44.14 0.61 -11.25
CA GLU A 175 -44.75 0.95 -9.96
C GLU A 175 -44.74 2.46 -9.70
N HIS A 176 -43.68 3.18 -10.08
CA HIS A 176 -43.62 4.64 -9.99
C HIS A 176 -44.69 5.27 -10.87
N ASN A 177 -44.76 4.95 -12.17
CA ASN A 177 -45.76 5.47 -13.11
C ASN A 177 -47.19 5.28 -12.59
N VAL A 178 -47.51 4.09 -12.05
CA VAL A 178 -48.83 3.81 -11.45
C VAL A 178 -49.11 4.63 -10.18
N LYS A 179 -48.08 4.96 -9.39
CA LYS A 179 -48.21 5.72 -8.13
C LYS A 179 -48.22 7.24 -8.33
N SER A 180 -47.41 7.77 -9.25
CA SER A 180 -47.27 9.21 -9.50
C SER A 180 -48.20 9.72 -10.62
N GLY A 181 -48.75 8.83 -11.45
CA GLY A 181 -49.53 9.21 -12.63
C GLY A 181 -48.68 9.76 -13.79
N LEU A 182 -47.35 9.62 -13.70
CA LEU A 182 -46.41 9.95 -14.77
C LEU A 182 -46.28 8.77 -15.75
N ASP A 183 -45.93 9.08 -17.01
CA ASP A 183 -45.70 8.10 -18.06
C ASP A 183 -44.22 8.15 -18.50
N VAL A 184 -43.34 7.62 -17.64
CA VAL A 184 -41.91 7.46 -17.94
C VAL A 184 -41.72 6.29 -18.90
N ASP A 185 -41.07 6.52 -20.04
CA ASP A 185 -40.75 5.45 -20.98
C ASP A 185 -39.71 4.48 -20.40
N LEU A 186 -39.96 3.17 -20.52
CA LEU A 186 -39.15 2.12 -19.90
C LEU A 186 -37.83 1.85 -20.63
N ALA A 187 -37.63 2.38 -21.84
CA ALA A 187 -36.35 2.41 -22.53
C ALA A 187 -35.62 3.77 -22.37
N GLY A 188 -36.31 4.82 -21.91
CA GLY A 188 -35.76 6.16 -21.67
C GLY A 188 -35.75 7.06 -22.91
N GLU A 189 -36.59 6.75 -23.91
CA GLU A 189 -36.52 7.37 -25.24
C GLU A 189 -36.88 8.87 -25.28
N TYR A 190 -37.56 9.40 -24.26
CA TYR A 190 -37.88 10.83 -24.15
C TYR A 190 -36.93 11.59 -23.21
N GLY A 191 -35.72 11.06 -23.02
CA GLY A 191 -34.65 11.69 -22.24
C GLY A 191 -34.83 11.58 -20.73
N GLU A 192 -35.53 10.55 -20.26
CA GLU A 192 -35.71 10.28 -18.82
C GLU A 192 -34.43 9.73 -18.19
N PHE A 193 -33.73 8.80 -18.86
CA PHE A 193 -32.44 8.29 -18.43
C PHE A 193 -31.56 7.85 -19.60
N HIS A 194 -30.24 7.94 -19.41
CA HIS A 194 -29.24 7.39 -20.33
C HIS A 194 -28.53 6.19 -19.69
N THR A 195 -27.92 5.37 -20.54
CA THR A 195 -27.24 4.13 -20.15
C THR A 195 -25.84 4.09 -20.74
N MET A 196 -24.98 3.27 -20.13
CA MET A 196 -23.68 2.85 -20.70
C MET A 196 -23.55 1.33 -20.60
N VAL A 197 -23.09 0.69 -21.66
CA VAL A 197 -22.87 -0.76 -21.69
C VAL A 197 -21.46 -1.10 -21.19
N LEU A 198 -21.37 -1.84 -20.10
CA LEU A 198 -20.09 -2.26 -19.49
C LEU A 198 -19.54 -3.54 -20.13
N ASP A 199 -20.42 -4.38 -20.67
CA ASP A 199 -20.09 -5.68 -21.27
C ASP A 199 -21.18 -6.09 -22.26
N ALA A 200 -20.80 -6.69 -23.38
CA ALA A 200 -21.72 -7.29 -24.36
C ALA A 200 -20.92 -8.26 -25.27
N PRO A 201 -21.56 -9.24 -25.95
CA PRO A 201 -20.83 -10.26 -26.73
C PRO A 201 -19.85 -9.79 -27.83
N LEU A 202 -19.90 -8.53 -28.30
CA LEU A 202 -18.87 -7.96 -29.20
C LEU A 202 -17.67 -7.31 -28.49
N PHE A 203 -17.68 -7.23 -27.15
CA PHE A 203 -16.59 -6.71 -26.34
C PHE A 203 -15.56 -7.81 -26.08
N LYS A 204 -14.27 -7.51 -26.23
CA LYS A 204 -13.17 -8.45 -25.90
C LYS A 204 -12.88 -8.51 -24.41
N SER A 205 -13.21 -7.44 -23.70
CA SER A 205 -13.03 -7.30 -22.26
C SER A 205 -14.10 -6.42 -21.64
N LYS A 206 -14.65 -6.88 -20.52
CA LYS A 206 -15.56 -6.10 -19.68
C LYS A 206 -14.90 -4.83 -19.14
N LEU A 207 -15.67 -3.74 -19.08
CA LEU A 207 -15.29 -2.50 -18.41
C LEU A 207 -15.61 -2.57 -16.91
N ASP A 208 -14.73 -2.02 -16.08
CA ASP A 208 -14.97 -1.85 -14.66
C ASP A 208 -15.63 -0.49 -14.38
N ALA A 209 -16.66 -0.50 -13.55
CA ALA A 209 -17.40 0.69 -13.10
C ALA A 209 -17.43 0.80 -11.57
N THR A 210 -16.64 -0.02 -10.86
CA THR A 210 -16.54 0.01 -9.39
C THR A 210 -15.85 1.29 -8.90
N GLY A 211 -16.20 1.73 -7.69
CA GLY A 211 -15.64 2.95 -7.09
C GLY A 211 -16.20 4.28 -7.61
N GLY A 212 -17.13 4.26 -8.57
CA GLY A 212 -17.82 5.47 -9.03
C GLY A 212 -18.71 6.15 -7.98
N GLN A 213 -19.09 7.39 -8.24
CA GLN A 213 -19.93 8.22 -7.35
C GLN A 213 -21.06 8.90 -8.12
N ILE A 214 -22.19 9.16 -7.47
CA ILE A 214 -23.31 9.91 -8.06
C ILE A 214 -23.04 11.41 -7.90
N ILE A 215 -23.01 12.13 -9.01
CA ILE A 215 -22.92 13.59 -9.05
C ILE A 215 -24.29 14.14 -9.45
N ARG A 216 -24.73 15.23 -8.81
CA ARG A 216 -25.96 15.96 -9.14
C ARG A 216 -25.62 17.34 -9.69
N ASP A 217 -26.26 17.73 -10.78
CA ASP A 217 -25.89 18.89 -11.58
C ASP A 217 -27.14 19.44 -12.27
N GLY A 218 -27.72 20.50 -11.69
CA GLY A 218 -29.01 21.04 -12.09
C GLY A 218 -30.10 19.96 -12.06
N ASP A 219 -30.74 19.78 -13.21
CA ASP A 219 -31.85 18.84 -13.43
C ASP A 219 -31.40 17.37 -13.58
N PHE A 220 -30.10 17.06 -13.54
CA PHE A 220 -29.56 15.74 -13.84
C PHE A 220 -28.77 15.13 -12.67
N ALA A 221 -28.82 13.81 -12.56
CA ALA A 221 -27.91 13.01 -11.73
C ALA A 221 -27.16 12.03 -12.62
N TYR A 222 -25.83 11.92 -12.48
CA TYR A 222 -25.01 11.03 -13.30
C TYR A 222 -23.97 10.23 -12.50
N TRP A 223 -23.61 9.08 -13.03
CA TRP A 223 -22.59 8.20 -12.49
C TRP A 223 -21.21 8.65 -12.98
N SER A 224 -20.39 9.14 -12.07
CA SER A 224 -18.98 9.40 -12.32
C SER A 224 -18.21 8.08 -12.31
N PHE A 225 -17.66 7.70 -13.46
CA PHE A 225 -16.78 6.55 -13.57
C PHE A 225 -15.42 6.94 -12.99
N SER A 226 -14.98 6.24 -11.94
CA SER A 226 -13.62 6.39 -11.43
C SER A 226 -12.64 6.05 -12.56
N LYS A 227 -11.61 6.88 -12.79
CA LYS A 227 -10.56 6.60 -13.78
C LYS A 227 -9.92 5.27 -13.41
N THR A 228 -10.24 4.20 -14.14
CA THR A 228 -9.49 2.95 -14.08
C THR A 228 -8.10 3.24 -14.62
N GLU A 229 -7.13 3.45 -13.72
CA GLU A 229 -5.76 3.77 -14.10
C GLU A 229 -5.26 2.75 -15.15
N PRO A 230 -4.70 3.20 -16.29
CA PRO A 230 -3.91 2.34 -17.15
C PRO A 230 -2.85 1.63 -16.29
N TYR A 231 -2.54 0.37 -16.60
CA TYR A 231 -1.67 -0.49 -15.77
C TYR A 231 -0.25 0.11 -15.63
N ASP A 232 -0.08 0.99 -14.64
CA ASP A 232 1.14 1.72 -14.34
C ASP A 232 2.09 0.81 -13.54
N LYS A 233 2.74 -0.08 -14.28
CA LYS A 233 3.65 -1.10 -13.76
C LYS A 233 4.77 -0.53 -12.88
N GLU A 234 5.17 0.72 -13.12
CA GLU A 234 6.31 1.39 -12.49
C GLU A 234 5.90 2.53 -11.54
N ARG A 235 4.59 2.82 -11.43
CA ARG A 235 4.01 3.90 -10.61
C ARG A 235 4.52 5.29 -11.00
N CYS A 236 4.74 5.52 -12.29
CA CYS A 236 5.16 6.82 -12.84
C CYS A 236 3.98 7.79 -13.02
N SER A 237 2.82 7.30 -13.49
CA SER A 237 1.58 8.07 -13.58
C SER A 237 1.09 8.46 -12.20
N SER A 238 1.11 7.55 -11.23
CA SER A 238 0.59 7.83 -9.88
C SER A 238 1.32 8.98 -9.17
N VAL A 239 2.59 9.26 -9.51
CA VAL A 239 3.34 10.47 -9.06
C VAL A 239 2.78 11.76 -9.65
N LEU A 240 2.33 11.68 -10.90
CA LEU A 240 1.94 12.83 -11.72
C LEU A 240 0.45 13.15 -11.61
N THR A 241 -0.41 12.20 -11.19
CA THR A 241 -1.86 12.34 -11.28
C THR A 241 -2.64 12.28 -9.97
N ASP A 242 -2.10 11.71 -8.89
CA ASP A 242 -2.80 11.57 -7.60
C ASP A 242 -1.84 11.77 -6.42
N GLY A 243 -2.40 12.17 -5.28
CA GLY A 243 -1.69 12.20 -4.01
C GLY A 243 -2.36 13.09 -2.97
N TRP A 244 -1.75 13.13 -1.79
CA TRP A 244 -2.19 13.98 -0.68
C TRP A 244 -1.04 14.34 0.26
N TRP A 245 -1.20 15.41 1.04
CA TRP A 245 -0.28 15.79 2.10
C TRP A 245 -0.43 14.87 3.33
N LEU A 246 0.69 14.38 3.87
CA LEU A 246 0.72 13.64 5.14
C LEU A 246 0.91 14.57 6.36
N ASP A 247 1.23 15.83 6.13
CA ASP A 247 1.58 16.80 7.16
C ASP A 247 1.07 18.20 6.83
N SER A 248 0.78 19.00 7.87
CA SER A 248 0.29 20.37 7.73
C SER A 248 1.39 21.42 7.51
N SER A 249 2.64 21.01 7.29
CA SER A 249 3.76 21.88 6.90
C SER A 249 4.18 21.71 5.43
N TYR A 250 3.45 20.89 4.67
CA TYR A 250 3.59 20.67 3.24
C TYR A 250 4.97 20.14 2.81
N LYS A 251 5.54 19.22 3.62
CA LYS A 251 6.87 18.63 3.39
C LYS A 251 6.84 17.20 2.88
N ASN A 252 5.75 16.48 3.13
CA ASN A 252 5.63 15.06 2.83
C ASN A 252 4.39 14.83 1.94
N TRP A 253 4.60 14.86 0.62
CA TRP A 253 3.59 14.43 -0.35
C TRP A 253 3.55 12.91 -0.48
N GLN A 254 2.35 12.36 -0.61
CA GLN A 254 2.11 10.93 -0.79
C GLN A 254 1.36 10.66 -2.10
N PRO A 255 2.06 10.26 -3.17
CA PRO A 255 1.44 9.71 -4.37
C PRO A 255 0.62 8.44 -4.12
N ALA A 256 -0.30 8.10 -5.01
CA ALA A 256 -1.07 6.86 -4.85
C ALA A 256 -0.21 5.59 -5.01
N GLY A 257 0.07 4.92 -3.89
CA GLY A 257 0.64 3.56 -3.89
C GLY A 257 2.13 3.43 -4.20
N CYS A 258 2.88 4.52 -4.23
CA CYS A 258 4.34 4.50 -4.25
C CYS A 258 4.94 5.56 -3.30
N MET A 259 6.25 5.53 -3.12
CA MET A 259 6.98 6.48 -2.27
C MET A 259 8.03 7.26 -3.05
N MET A 260 8.08 8.56 -2.79
CA MET A 260 9.05 9.48 -3.36
C MET A 260 10.43 9.35 -2.70
N HIS A 261 11.46 9.64 -3.48
CA HIS A 261 12.79 10.01 -3.02
C HIS A 261 12.83 11.51 -2.66
N THR A 262 13.77 11.90 -1.79
CA THR A 262 14.11 13.31 -1.53
C THR A 262 15.53 13.54 -2.03
N TYR A 263 15.67 14.37 -3.06
CA TYR A 263 16.92 14.48 -3.80
C TYR A 263 17.99 15.31 -3.07
N LYS A 264 19.24 14.83 -3.09
CA LYS A 264 20.42 15.64 -2.73
C LYS A 264 20.95 16.36 -3.97
N PRO A 265 21.65 17.52 -3.84
CA PRO A 265 22.26 18.22 -4.96
C PRO A 265 23.02 17.31 -5.94
N GLN A 266 23.98 16.52 -5.43
CA GLN A 266 24.77 15.58 -6.23
C GLN A 266 23.91 14.58 -7.02
N GLU A 267 22.81 14.09 -6.44
CA GLU A 267 21.94 13.10 -7.10
C GLU A 267 21.17 13.72 -8.28
N ILE A 268 20.92 15.04 -8.24
CA ILE A 268 20.35 15.81 -9.35
C ILE A 268 21.42 16.03 -10.43
N GLU A 269 22.63 16.43 -10.03
CA GLU A 269 23.77 16.64 -10.93
C GLU A 269 24.12 15.35 -11.70
N ASP A 270 24.22 14.21 -11.01
CA ASP A 270 24.47 12.90 -11.60
C ASP A 270 23.36 12.49 -12.60
N CYS A 271 22.09 12.83 -12.32
CA CYS A 271 20.96 12.53 -13.22
C CYS A 271 20.96 13.35 -14.53
N PHE A 272 21.56 14.55 -14.52
CA PHE A 272 21.55 15.46 -15.66
C PHE A 272 22.92 15.74 -16.28
N THR A 273 23.97 15.08 -15.78
CA THR A 273 25.37 15.24 -16.22
C THR A 273 25.51 15.28 -17.74
N GLY A 274 26.19 16.30 -18.27
CA GLY A 274 26.42 16.46 -19.71
C GLY A 274 25.18 16.83 -20.53
N THR A 275 24.07 17.23 -19.91
CA THR A 275 22.81 17.55 -20.60
C THR A 275 22.25 18.94 -20.25
N ARG A 276 21.02 19.24 -20.67
CA ARG A 276 20.32 20.47 -20.27
C ARG A 276 18.85 20.23 -19.95
N ILE A 277 18.37 21.03 -18.99
CA ILE A 277 16.98 21.13 -18.57
C ILE A 277 16.46 22.48 -19.04
N LEU A 278 15.29 22.52 -19.68
CA LEU A 278 14.71 23.74 -20.22
C LEU A 278 13.28 23.94 -19.73
N PHE A 279 13.03 25.08 -19.09
CA PHE A 279 11.71 25.55 -18.69
C PHE A 279 11.25 26.64 -19.67
N VAL A 280 10.03 26.59 -20.19
CA VAL A 280 9.50 27.58 -21.15
C VAL A 280 8.08 27.96 -20.76
N GLY A 281 7.83 29.23 -20.51
CA GLY A 281 6.49 29.68 -20.14
C GLY A 281 6.44 31.00 -19.40
N ASP A 282 5.49 31.08 -18.46
CA ASP A 282 5.18 32.27 -17.68
C ASP A 282 5.84 32.28 -16.28
N SER A 283 5.28 33.08 -15.37
CA SER A 283 5.77 33.26 -14.01
C SER A 283 5.61 32.04 -13.08
N VAL A 284 4.67 31.13 -13.37
CA VAL A 284 4.52 29.85 -12.64
C VAL A 284 5.67 28.92 -13.01
N VAL A 285 5.92 28.77 -14.31
CA VAL A 285 7.03 27.95 -14.84
C VAL A 285 8.38 28.48 -14.35
N ARG A 286 8.53 29.81 -14.24
CA ARG A 286 9.71 30.45 -13.62
C ARG A 286 9.88 30.08 -12.13
N ASN A 287 8.79 29.94 -11.38
CA ASN A 287 8.85 29.48 -9.99
C ASN A 287 9.27 28.01 -9.89
N GLN A 288 8.75 27.14 -10.75
CA GLN A 288 9.15 25.73 -10.84
C GLN A 288 10.65 25.58 -11.17
N PHE A 289 11.15 26.38 -12.13
CA PHE A 289 12.58 26.52 -12.44
C PHE A 289 13.41 26.89 -11.20
N TYR A 290 12.99 27.89 -10.43
CA TYR A 290 13.67 28.28 -9.19
C TYR A 290 13.53 27.25 -8.06
N GLY A 291 12.47 26.44 -8.07
CA GLY A 291 12.32 25.27 -7.20
C GLY A 291 13.45 24.26 -7.42
N VAL A 292 13.66 23.83 -8.67
CA VAL A 292 14.78 22.95 -9.04
C VAL A 292 16.13 23.60 -8.73
N ALA A 293 16.32 24.89 -9.09
CA ALA A 293 17.57 25.59 -8.85
C ALA A 293 17.95 25.63 -7.36
N LYS A 294 16.98 25.80 -6.46
CA LYS A 294 17.17 25.82 -4.99
C LYS A 294 17.39 24.45 -4.36
N LEU A 295 16.91 23.36 -4.97
CA LEU A 295 17.25 22.00 -4.55
C LEU A 295 18.72 21.66 -4.84
N ILE A 296 19.30 22.24 -5.89
CA ILE A 296 20.72 22.07 -6.24
C ILE A 296 21.59 23.03 -5.43
N ASN A 297 21.27 24.33 -5.45
CA ASN A 297 21.99 25.36 -4.71
C ASN A 297 20.99 26.29 -3.97
N PRO A 298 20.84 26.15 -2.64
CA PRO A 298 19.91 26.95 -1.84
C PRO A 298 20.14 28.47 -1.91
N ASP A 299 21.37 28.91 -2.19
CA ASP A 299 21.78 30.32 -2.20
C ASP A 299 21.60 31.00 -3.57
N VAL A 300 20.94 30.35 -4.54
CA VAL A 300 20.64 30.93 -5.87
C VAL A 300 19.82 32.21 -5.73
N ASP A 301 20.37 33.31 -6.27
CA ASP A 301 19.69 34.59 -6.33
C ASP A 301 18.45 34.55 -7.23
N THR A 302 17.29 34.85 -6.65
CA THR A 302 16.00 34.94 -7.35
C THR A 302 15.50 36.38 -7.48
N SER A 303 16.32 37.40 -7.18
CA SER A 303 15.91 38.81 -7.08
C SER A 303 15.99 39.62 -8.39
N GLY A 304 16.41 39.00 -9.50
CA GLY A 304 16.54 39.65 -10.81
C GLY A 304 15.23 40.01 -11.51
N GLU A 305 15.35 40.70 -12.65
CA GLU A 305 14.23 41.06 -13.54
C GLU A 305 13.27 39.89 -13.84
N LYS A 306 11.97 40.14 -13.70
CA LYS A 306 10.96 39.07 -13.67
C LYS A 306 10.65 38.44 -15.03
N HIS A 307 10.71 39.20 -16.12
CA HIS A 307 10.20 38.82 -17.44
C HIS A 307 11.35 38.65 -18.46
N THR A 308 12.40 37.95 -18.05
CA THR A 308 13.61 37.71 -18.84
C THR A 308 14.08 36.28 -18.72
N ASP A 309 14.81 35.82 -19.75
CA ASP A 309 15.40 34.50 -19.78
C ASP A 309 16.45 34.32 -18.68
N ARG A 310 16.60 33.07 -18.21
CA ARG A 310 17.62 32.70 -17.23
C ARG A 310 18.40 31.49 -17.72
N ARG A 311 19.68 31.44 -17.35
CA ARG A 311 20.59 30.34 -17.66
C ARG A 311 21.55 30.18 -16.50
N LEU A 312 21.49 29.04 -15.83
CA LEU A 312 22.38 28.64 -14.76
C LEU A 312 23.23 27.49 -15.29
N GLY A 313 24.55 27.68 -15.32
CA GLY A 313 25.52 26.66 -15.70
C GLY A 313 26.17 26.07 -14.46
N TYR A 314 26.28 24.74 -14.42
CA TYR A 314 26.94 24.01 -13.34
C TYR A 314 28.19 23.37 -13.92
N GLU A 315 29.33 24.06 -13.80
CA GLU A 315 30.56 23.71 -14.52
C GLU A 315 31.14 22.36 -14.09
N GLU A 316 31.04 22.00 -12.79
CA GLU A 316 31.57 20.73 -12.25
C GLU A 316 30.81 19.49 -12.75
N ALA A 317 29.53 19.64 -13.09
CA ALA A 317 28.63 18.57 -13.53
C ALA A 317 28.27 18.64 -15.04
N GLU A 318 28.90 19.54 -15.79
CA GLU A 318 28.73 19.75 -17.23
C GLU A 318 27.27 19.90 -17.72
N PHE A 319 26.34 20.39 -16.89
CA PHE A 319 24.93 20.57 -17.27
C PHE A 319 24.43 22.01 -17.10
N THR A 320 23.36 22.35 -17.80
CA THR A 320 22.76 23.69 -17.77
C THR A 320 21.26 23.66 -17.52
N LEU A 321 20.79 24.54 -16.62
CA LEU A 321 19.39 24.78 -16.30
C LEU A 321 18.96 26.10 -16.94
N GLU A 322 18.05 26.03 -17.90
CA GLU A 322 17.60 27.16 -18.75
C GLU A 322 16.11 27.47 -18.49
N PHE A 323 15.77 28.76 -18.47
CA PHE A 323 14.39 29.27 -18.47
C PHE A 323 14.21 30.27 -19.61
N TRP A 324 13.20 30.06 -20.44
CA TRP A 324 12.78 30.96 -21.50
C TRP A 324 11.47 31.63 -21.11
N TRP A 325 11.48 32.96 -21.05
CA TRP A 325 10.28 33.75 -20.88
C TRP A 325 9.48 33.72 -22.21
N ASP A 326 8.37 32.98 -22.22
CA ASP A 326 7.47 32.85 -23.36
C ASP A 326 6.06 32.45 -22.87
N PRO A 327 5.32 33.36 -22.20
CA PRO A 327 4.04 33.04 -21.55
C PRO A 327 2.94 32.57 -22.53
N TYR A 328 3.12 32.80 -23.83
CA TYR A 328 2.17 32.43 -24.89
C TYR A 328 2.66 31.25 -25.75
N LEU A 329 3.85 30.70 -25.49
CA LEU A 329 4.53 29.65 -26.29
C LEU A 329 4.56 29.96 -27.80
N ASN A 330 4.70 31.24 -28.16
CA ASN A 330 4.56 31.72 -29.54
C ASN A 330 5.81 32.43 -30.09
N SER A 331 6.89 32.51 -29.31
CA SER A 331 8.14 33.09 -29.80
C SER A 331 8.78 32.23 -30.90
N THR A 332 9.47 32.85 -31.85
CA THR A 332 10.08 32.17 -33.01
C THR A 332 11.00 31.01 -32.60
N ARG A 333 11.72 31.14 -31.49
CA ARG A 333 12.56 30.07 -30.93
C ARG A 333 11.74 28.85 -30.47
N THR A 334 10.65 29.08 -29.74
CA THR A 334 9.80 28.03 -29.19
C THR A 334 9.10 27.29 -30.32
N LEU A 335 8.56 28.02 -31.29
CA LEU A 335 7.97 27.45 -32.50
C LEU A 335 9.00 26.62 -33.29
N SER A 336 10.21 27.14 -33.54
CA SER A 336 11.24 26.38 -34.24
C SER A 336 11.63 25.07 -33.53
N MET A 337 11.64 25.07 -32.19
CA MET A 337 11.90 23.87 -31.40
C MET A 337 10.74 22.86 -31.46
N LEU A 338 9.49 23.34 -31.40
CA LEU A 338 8.29 22.50 -31.55
C LEU A 338 8.16 21.92 -32.96
N GLU A 339 8.66 22.62 -33.98
CA GLU A 339 8.79 22.13 -35.36
C GLU A 339 9.97 21.16 -35.57
N GLY A 340 10.75 20.86 -34.53
CA GLY A 340 11.90 19.95 -34.60
C GLY A 340 13.17 20.54 -35.22
N GLN A 341 13.20 21.85 -35.49
CA GLN A 341 14.40 22.53 -35.96
C GLN A 341 15.40 22.68 -34.79
N ASN A 342 16.66 22.25 -34.99
CA ASN A 342 17.73 22.11 -33.98
C ASN A 342 17.70 20.83 -33.09
N SER A 343 17.28 19.68 -33.64
CA SER A 343 17.33 18.37 -32.94
C SER A 343 18.71 17.95 -32.41
N ASP A 344 19.80 18.45 -33.00
CA ASP A 344 21.19 18.04 -32.70
C ASP A 344 21.64 18.38 -31.26
N LYS A 345 20.86 19.18 -30.52
CA LYS A 345 21.06 19.48 -29.09
C LYS A 345 19.74 19.48 -28.31
N ALA A 346 18.89 18.48 -28.54
CA ALA A 346 17.64 18.28 -27.80
C ALA A 346 17.89 18.26 -26.27
N PRO A 347 17.12 19.01 -25.44
CA PRO A 347 17.20 18.91 -23.99
C PRO A 347 16.83 17.52 -23.47
N ASN A 348 17.36 17.16 -22.30
CA ASN A 348 17.00 15.89 -21.64
C ASN A 348 15.59 16.00 -21.02
N LEU A 349 15.25 17.18 -20.51
CA LEU A 349 13.97 17.50 -19.90
C LEU A 349 13.50 18.88 -20.36
N VAL A 350 12.27 18.97 -20.86
CA VAL A 350 11.58 20.24 -21.16
C VAL A 350 10.30 20.34 -20.35
N VAL A 351 10.06 21.49 -19.72
CA VAL A 351 8.81 21.80 -19.01
C VAL A 351 8.18 23.03 -19.66
N PHE A 352 7.05 22.85 -20.32
CA PHE A 352 6.20 23.91 -20.85
C PHE A 352 5.14 24.32 -19.82
N GLY A 353 4.68 25.58 -19.85
CA GLY A 353 3.47 25.98 -19.12
C GLY A 353 2.93 27.33 -19.58
N THR A 354 1.61 27.42 -19.69
CA THR A 354 0.87 28.60 -20.16
C THR A 354 -0.62 28.48 -19.79
N GLY A 355 -1.31 29.62 -19.69
CA GLY A 355 -2.76 29.68 -19.46
C GLY A 355 -3.18 30.93 -18.71
N LEU A 356 -2.55 31.18 -17.55
CA LEU A 356 -2.88 32.32 -16.68
C LEU A 356 -2.65 33.67 -17.38
N TRP A 357 -1.63 33.78 -18.24
CA TRP A 357 -1.40 34.96 -19.07
C TRP A 357 -2.47 35.18 -20.15
N TYR A 358 -2.92 34.11 -20.83
CA TYR A 358 -4.05 34.19 -21.76
C TYR A 358 -5.31 34.69 -21.04
N LEU A 359 -5.67 34.07 -19.91
CA LEU A 359 -6.82 34.50 -19.10
C LEU A 359 -6.71 35.95 -18.63
N ARG A 360 -5.49 36.41 -18.31
CA ARG A 360 -5.24 37.77 -17.81
C ARG A 360 -5.38 38.86 -18.87
N TYR A 361 -4.97 38.60 -20.11
CA TYR A 361 -4.75 39.65 -21.11
C TYR A 361 -5.58 39.51 -22.40
N GLU A 362 -5.96 38.30 -22.80
CA GLU A 362 -6.63 38.04 -24.10
C GLU A 362 -8.18 38.01 -24.00
N GLY A 363 -8.74 38.12 -22.80
CA GLY A 363 -10.19 38.26 -22.60
C GLY A 363 -11.00 37.07 -23.11
N GLU A 364 -11.90 37.30 -24.07
CA GLU A 364 -12.79 36.25 -24.61
C GLU A 364 -12.04 35.24 -25.50
N ASP A 365 -10.97 35.67 -26.19
CA ASP A 365 -10.13 34.80 -27.04
C ASP A 365 -9.08 33.99 -26.25
N ALA A 366 -9.03 34.14 -24.92
CA ALA A 366 -8.04 33.48 -24.07
C ALA A 366 -7.98 31.96 -24.27
N PHE A 367 -9.14 31.29 -24.37
CA PHE A 367 -9.17 29.84 -24.55
C PHE A 367 -8.76 29.39 -25.97
N SER A 368 -9.18 30.11 -27.01
CA SER A 368 -8.86 29.75 -28.41
C SER A 368 -7.36 29.93 -28.70
N GLY A 369 -6.78 31.04 -28.22
CA GLY A 369 -5.34 31.30 -28.29
C GLY A 369 -4.52 30.28 -27.50
N TRP A 370 -4.88 30.04 -26.24
CA TRP A 370 -4.22 29.05 -25.37
C TRP A 370 -4.27 27.64 -25.97
N LYS A 371 -5.45 27.21 -26.44
CA LYS A 371 -5.64 25.91 -27.10
C LYS A 371 -4.71 25.77 -28.30
N SER A 372 -4.61 26.79 -29.15
CA SER A 372 -3.73 26.79 -30.33
C SER A 372 -2.24 26.69 -29.97
N ALA A 373 -1.81 27.30 -28.86
CA ALA A 373 -0.45 27.16 -28.35
C ALA A 373 -0.18 25.76 -27.78
N VAL A 374 -1.10 25.23 -26.99
CA VAL A 374 -1.01 23.90 -26.36
C VAL A 374 -1.07 22.77 -27.39
N ASP A 375 -1.94 22.86 -28.39
CA ASP A 375 -2.07 21.85 -29.45
C ASP A 375 -0.73 21.64 -30.19
N LYS A 376 0.05 22.70 -30.41
CA LYS A 376 1.40 22.60 -30.99
C LYS A 376 2.37 21.80 -30.12
N VAL A 377 2.26 21.88 -28.80
CA VAL A 377 3.05 21.06 -27.86
C VAL A 377 2.65 19.59 -27.95
N PHE A 378 1.34 19.30 -28.00
CA PHE A 378 0.83 17.94 -28.22
C PHE A 378 1.23 17.39 -29.60
N ASP A 379 1.26 18.20 -30.64
CA ASP A 379 1.66 17.78 -31.98
C ASP A 379 3.17 17.54 -32.09
N ALA A 380 4.00 18.38 -31.48
CA ALA A 380 5.44 18.15 -31.35
C ALA A 380 5.74 16.84 -30.59
N ALA A 381 4.96 16.50 -29.57
CA ALA A 381 5.08 15.24 -28.85
C ALA A 381 4.78 13.99 -29.70
N LYS A 382 3.92 14.13 -30.74
CA LYS A 382 3.56 13.07 -31.70
C LYS A 382 4.62 12.87 -32.79
N MET A 383 5.59 13.79 -32.93
CA MET A 383 6.60 13.71 -34.00
C MET A 383 7.54 12.51 -33.85
N PRO A 384 8.00 11.89 -34.96
CA PRO A 384 8.94 10.76 -34.88
C PRO A 384 10.27 11.15 -34.19
N SER A 385 10.85 12.28 -34.61
CA SER A 385 12.05 12.85 -34.01
C SER A 385 11.72 13.54 -32.68
N PRO A 386 12.36 13.17 -31.56
CA PRO A 386 12.07 13.78 -30.26
C PRO A 386 12.69 15.18 -30.14
N ILE A 387 11.87 16.18 -29.80
CA ILE A 387 12.36 17.53 -29.44
C ILE A 387 13.10 17.55 -28.09
N ALA A 388 12.84 16.56 -27.24
CA ALA A 388 13.43 16.35 -25.93
C ALA A 388 13.32 14.87 -25.53
N HIS A 389 14.17 14.39 -24.61
CA HIS A 389 14.07 13.01 -24.11
C HIS A 389 12.84 12.79 -23.21
N SER A 390 12.50 13.78 -22.39
CA SER A 390 11.24 13.85 -21.63
C SER A 390 10.63 15.25 -21.77
N LEU A 391 9.32 15.30 -21.99
CA LEU A 391 8.54 16.50 -22.19
C LEU A 391 7.42 16.57 -21.14
N LEU A 392 7.28 17.70 -20.48
CA LEU A 392 6.18 17.98 -19.59
C LEU A 392 5.45 19.23 -20.06
N LEU A 393 4.14 19.22 -19.86
CA LEU A 393 3.30 20.40 -19.93
C LEU A 393 2.66 20.57 -18.56
N SER A 394 3.00 21.64 -17.85
CA SER A 394 2.33 22.03 -16.61
C SER A 394 0.82 22.11 -16.85
N PRO A 395 -0.03 21.60 -15.94
CA PRO A 395 -1.43 22.03 -15.91
C PRO A 395 -1.50 23.55 -15.77
N VAL A 396 -2.67 24.13 -16.07
CA VAL A 396 -2.95 25.51 -15.69
C VAL A 396 -3.12 25.52 -14.17
N GLU A 397 -2.09 25.97 -13.47
CA GLU A 397 -2.03 25.95 -12.01
C GLU A 397 -3.21 26.75 -11.45
N GLU A 398 -3.91 26.17 -10.49
CA GLU A 398 -5.13 26.74 -9.91
C GLU A 398 -4.78 27.85 -8.92
N PRO A 399 -5.17 29.11 -9.17
CA PRO A 399 -4.93 30.22 -8.26
C PRO A 399 -5.55 30.04 -6.88
N ASP A 400 -4.90 30.62 -5.87
CA ASP A 400 -5.56 30.95 -4.61
C ASP A 400 -6.44 32.19 -4.82
N TYR A 401 -7.71 31.93 -5.16
CA TYR A 401 -8.69 32.96 -5.54
C TYR A 401 -8.98 33.98 -4.44
N ASP A 402 -8.79 33.63 -3.16
CA ASP A 402 -9.00 34.54 -2.02
C ASP A 402 -7.86 35.57 -1.91
N HIS A 403 -6.66 35.23 -2.41
CA HIS A 403 -5.47 36.09 -2.40
C HIS A 403 -5.20 36.81 -3.74
N LEU A 404 -6.00 36.55 -4.78
CA LEU A 404 -5.93 37.31 -6.02
C LEU A 404 -6.33 38.76 -5.80
N ASN A 405 -5.56 39.69 -6.40
CA ASN A 405 -5.99 41.08 -6.43
C ASN A 405 -7.27 41.25 -7.28
N GLN A 406 -8.04 42.30 -6.98
CA GLN A 406 -9.36 42.50 -7.58
C GLN A 406 -9.34 42.50 -9.11
N ASP A 407 -8.31 43.10 -9.73
CA ASP A 407 -8.17 43.08 -11.18
C ASP A 407 -7.98 41.67 -11.73
N ARG A 408 -7.12 40.84 -11.11
CA ARG A 408 -6.86 39.46 -11.56
C ARG A 408 -8.09 38.58 -11.39
N ALA A 409 -8.81 38.70 -10.28
CA ALA A 409 -10.00 37.91 -9.97
C ALA A 409 -11.14 38.08 -11.00
N VAL A 410 -11.24 39.25 -11.66
CA VAL A 410 -12.20 39.48 -12.76
C VAL A 410 -11.83 38.68 -14.01
N THR A 411 -10.53 38.53 -14.30
CA THR A 411 -10.01 37.92 -15.53
C THR A 411 -9.71 36.43 -15.40
N ILE A 412 -9.12 36.00 -14.28
CA ILE A 412 -8.67 34.64 -14.02
C ILE A 412 -9.73 33.98 -13.14
N ARG A 413 -10.72 33.35 -13.77
CA ARG A 413 -11.87 32.77 -13.07
C ARG A 413 -11.78 31.24 -12.94
N PRO A 414 -12.39 30.62 -11.91
CA PRO A 414 -12.39 29.17 -11.73
C PRO A 414 -12.94 28.37 -12.91
N ASP A 415 -14.03 28.83 -13.53
CA ASP A 415 -14.64 28.18 -14.70
C ASP A 415 -13.67 28.08 -15.88
N ALA A 416 -12.88 29.13 -16.10
CA ALA A 416 -11.96 29.20 -17.22
C ALA A 416 -10.71 28.33 -17.01
N VAL A 417 -10.15 28.33 -15.79
CA VAL A 417 -9.03 27.44 -15.42
C VAL A 417 -9.46 25.97 -15.47
N GLN A 418 -10.63 25.64 -14.91
CA GLN A 418 -11.17 24.28 -14.94
C GLN A 418 -11.44 23.80 -16.38
N MET A 419 -11.94 24.68 -17.26
CA MET A 419 -12.12 24.38 -18.69
C MET A 419 -10.80 24.09 -19.40
N MET A 420 -9.74 24.84 -19.11
CA MET A 420 -8.39 24.57 -19.63
C MET A 420 -7.85 23.23 -19.12
N ASN A 421 -7.90 22.95 -17.82
CA ASN A 421 -7.43 21.68 -17.27
C ASN A 421 -8.25 20.48 -17.78
N SER A 422 -9.57 20.63 -17.93
CA SER A 422 -10.44 19.63 -18.57
C SER A 422 -10.01 19.32 -20.00
N TYR A 423 -9.54 20.32 -20.76
CA TYR A 423 -9.01 20.11 -22.11
C TYR A 423 -7.71 19.32 -22.09
N LEU A 424 -6.79 19.63 -21.17
CA LEU A 424 -5.53 18.90 -21.00
C LEU A 424 -5.78 17.43 -20.65
N GLU A 425 -6.69 17.13 -19.71
CA GLU A 425 -7.04 15.76 -19.35
C GLU A 425 -7.55 14.96 -20.55
N ASN A 426 -8.41 15.56 -21.37
CA ASN A 426 -8.95 14.94 -22.58
C ASN A 426 -7.88 14.72 -23.66
N GLN A 427 -6.95 15.67 -23.86
CA GLN A 427 -5.83 15.46 -24.79
C GLN A 427 -4.90 14.32 -24.33
N VAL A 428 -4.67 14.21 -23.02
CA VAL A 428 -3.87 13.12 -22.43
C VAL A 428 -4.58 11.76 -22.57
N SER A 429 -5.91 11.66 -22.42
CA SER A 429 -6.62 10.39 -22.61
C SER A 429 -6.65 9.92 -24.07
N ILE A 430 -6.76 10.85 -25.03
CA ILE A 430 -6.72 10.56 -26.46
C ILE A 430 -5.32 10.11 -26.92
N MET A 431 -4.25 10.57 -26.25
CA MET A 431 -2.88 10.18 -26.56
C MET A 431 -2.60 8.74 -26.12
N LYS A 432 -2.67 7.79 -27.07
CA LYS A 432 -2.40 6.35 -26.85
C LYS A 432 -1.12 6.10 -26.03
N PRO A 433 -1.07 5.01 -25.23
CA PRO A 433 0.12 4.56 -24.50
C PRO A 433 1.18 3.91 -25.42
N SER A 434 1.59 4.64 -26.47
CA SER A 434 2.99 4.65 -26.91
C SER A 434 3.80 5.35 -25.81
N PRO A 435 5.10 5.08 -25.58
CA PRO A 435 5.85 5.67 -24.45
C PRO A 435 5.71 7.20 -24.47
N ALA A 436 4.89 7.72 -23.55
CA ALA A 436 4.37 9.06 -23.64
C ALA A 436 5.50 10.03 -23.33
N ARG A 437 6.10 10.57 -24.40
CA ARG A 437 7.19 11.57 -24.26
C ARG A 437 6.68 12.81 -23.54
N LEU A 438 5.40 13.15 -23.74
CA LEU A 438 4.66 14.22 -23.07
C LEU A 438 3.84 13.66 -21.90
N VAL A 439 3.98 14.27 -20.72
CA VAL A 439 3.09 14.04 -19.57
C VAL A 439 2.61 15.36 -18.95
N VAL A 440 1.47 15.33 -18.26
CA VAL A 440 0.89 16.48 -17.54
C VAL A 440 0.80 16.15 -16.04
N PRO A 441 1.56 16.85 -15.17
CA PRO A 441 1.56 16.61 -13.72
C PRO A 441 0.36 17.27 -13.03
N PHE A 442 -0.85 16.72 -13.21
CA PHE A 442 -2.07 17.17 -12.52
C PHE A 442 -1.96 17.18 -10.98
N ALA A 443 -1.05 16.37 -10.41
CA ALA A 443 -0.71 16.40 -8.99
C ALA A 443 -0.24 17.78 -8.51
N TRP A 444 0.31 18.64 -9.37
CA TRP A 444 0.66 20.01 -9.00
C TRP A 444 -0.55 20.86 -8.60
N ASN A 445 -1.73 20.63 -9.20
CA ASN A 445 -2.97 21.30 -8.77
C ASN A 445 -3.51 20.69 -7.46
N LEU A 446 -3.38 19.37 -7.27
CA LEU A 446 -3.71 18.72 -6.00
C LEU A 446 -2.80 19.18 -4.85
N MET A 447 -1.57 19.62 -5.16
CA MET A 447 -0.64 20.23 -4.22
C MET A 447 -0.97 21.68 -3.86
N SER A 448 -1.84 22.37 -4.60
CA SER A 448 -2.32 23.73 -4.30
C SER A 448 -3.76 23.76 -3.78
N ASP A 449 -4.56 22.73 -4.05
CA ASP A 449 -5.98 22.66 -3.68
C ASP A 449 -6.21 22.78 -2.16
N ASN A 450 -7.17 23.63 -1.79
CA ASN A 450 -7.59 23.90 -0.40
C ASN A 450 -6.48 24.35 0.58
N ILE A 451 -5.34 24.86 0.08
CA ILE A 451 -4.24 25.36 0.93
C ILE A 451 -4.36 26.87 1.18
N GLY A 452 -5.11 27.25 2.21
CA GLY A 452 -5.24 28.65 2.60
C GLY A 452 -3.96 29.29 3.16
N ASP A 453 -3.77 30.59 2.90
CA ASP A 453 -2.71 31.46 3.45
C ASP A 453 -1.26 31.08 3.05
N VAL A 454 -1.07 30.33 1.95
CA VAL A 454 0.25 29.88 1.46
C VAL A 454 0.64 30.48 0.09
N SER A 455 -0.26 31.22 -0.58
CA SER A 455 0.05 32.00 -1.78
C SER A 455 0.47 33.43 -1.44
N VAL A 456 1.45 33.99 -2.16
CA VAL A 456 1.96 35.36 -1.91
C VAL A 456 1.09 36.44 -2.56
N ASP A 457 0.47 36.13 -3.71
CA ASP A 457 -0.30 37.09 -4.53
C ASP A 457 -1.45 36.42 -5.32
N GLY A 458 -1.90 35.25 -4.84
CA GLY A 458 -2.87 34.38 -5.49
C GLY A 458 -2.31 33.51 -6.63
N LEU A 459 -1.11 33.82 -7.16
CA LEU A 459 -0.50 33.08 -8.28
C LEU A 459 0.86 32.44 -7.96
N HIS A 460 1.59 32.95 -6.97
CA HIS A 460 2.92 32.44 -6.63
C HIS A 460 2.90 31.76 -5.25
N PHE A 461 2.87 30.43 -5.24
CA PHE A 461 2.91 29.62 -4.02
C PHE A 461 4.25 29.70 -3.27
N ASN A 462 4.21 29.40 -1.98
CA ASN A 462 5.36 29.33 -1.09
C ASN A 462 6.49 28.44 -1.66
N PRO A 463 7.78 28.80 -1.48
CA PRO A 463 8.94 27.97 -1.79
C PRO A 463 8.84 26.50 -1.37
N THR A 464 8.15 26.17 -0.27
CA THR A 464 7.96 24.77 0.17
C THR A 464 7.13 23.95 -0.83
N ILE A 465 6.04 24.49 -1.37
CA ILE A 465 5.18 23.80 -2.35
C ILE A 465 5.92 23.66 -3.68
N THR A 466 6.54 24.74 -4.15
CA THR A 466 7.28 24.74 -5.43
C THR A 466 8.52 23.85 -5.38
N ALA A 467 9.16 23.68 -4.21
CA ALA A 467 10.17 22.65 -4.00
C ALA A 467 9.59 21.22 -4.10
N MET A 468 8.39 20.97 -3.57
CA MET A 468 7.74 19.65 -3.69
C MET A 468 7.26 19.34 -5.12
N GLN A 469 6.80 20.36 -5.87
CA GLN A 469 6.53 20.22 -7.31
C GLN A 469 7.80 19.84 -8.09
N ALA A 470 8.95 20.42 -7.72
CA ALA A 470 10.26 20.05 -8.25
C ALA A 470 10.72 18.64 -7.81
N GLU A 471 10.45 18.22 -6.57
CA GLU A 471 10.69 16.83 -6.13
C GLU A 471 9.84 15.83 -6.93
N VAL A 472 8.58 16.14 -7.26
CA VAL A 472 7.74 15.32 -8.16
C VAL A 472 8.35 15.20 -9.56
N LEU A 473 8.85 16.30 -10.11
CA LEU A 473 9.55 16.34 -11.40
C LEU A 473 10.79 15.43 -11.41
N LEU A 474 11.63 15.55 -10.37
CA LEU A 474 12.83 14.73 -10.20
C LEU A 474 12.48 13.26 -9.98
N ASN A 475 11.45 12.96 -9.19
CA ASN A 475 10.98 11.60 -8.94
C ASN A 475 10.49 10.90 -10.22
N PHE A 476 9.77 11.61 -11.09
CA PHE A 476 9.37 11.09 -12.39
C PHE A 476 10.57 10.84 -13.32
N LYS A 477 11.59 11.70 -13.29
CA LYS A 477 12.69 11.67 -14.28
C LYS A 477 13.91 10.84 -13.88
N CYS A 478 14.28 10.85 -12.60
CA CYS A 478 15.57 10.40 -12.10
C CYS A 478 15.51 9.10 -11.30
N ASN A 479 14.35 8.70 -10.74
CA ASN A 479 14.28 7.54 -9.84
C ASN A 479 14.77 6.23 -10.48
N ASP A 480 14.47 5.96 -11.75
CA ASP A 480 14.94 4.73 -12.41
C ASP A 480 16.45 4.72 -12.71
N GLN A 481 17.10 5.89 -12.68
CA GLN A 481 18.53 6.09 -12.90
C GLN A 481 19.35 5.96 -11.60
N LEU A 482 18.71 6.10 -10.43
CA LEU A 482 19.38 5.97 -9.13
C LEU A 482 19.96 4.56 -8.93
N PRO A 483 21.08 4.43 -8.17
CA PRO A 483 21.71 3.13 -7.90
C PRO A 483 20.73 2.11 -7.29
N LYS A 484 20.51 0.99 -7.99
CA LYS A 484 19.56 -0.07 -7.60
C LYS A 484 20.16 -1.02 -6.55
N THR A 485 20.64 -0.43 -5.46
CA THR A 485 21.34 -1.06 -4.35
C THR A 485 20.55 -0.91 -3.05
N PHE A 486 20.86 -1.73 -2.04
CA PHE A 486 20.29 -1.60 -0.71
C PHE A 486 20.78 -0.31 -0.02
N PRO A 487 19.92 0.46 0.69
CA PRO A 487 18.47 0.28 0.83
C PRO A 487 17.69 0.80 -0.39
N MET A 488 16.65 0.07 -0.80
CA MET A 488 15.73 0.47 -1.88
C MET A 488 14.59 1.29 -1.28
N ASP A 489 14.85 2.56 -0.97
CA ASP A 489 13.96 3.42 -0.19
C ASP A 489 12.92 4.21 -1.02
N HIS A 490 13.17 4.40 -2.31
CA HIS A 490 12.28 5.03 -3.28
C HIS A 490 11.61 3.98 -4.18
N THR A 491 10.34 4.21 -4.54
CA THR A 491 9.49 3.17 -5.17
C THR A 491 8.52 3.71 -6.21
N CYS A 492 8.41 5.03 -6.34
CA CYS A 492 7.74 5.69 -7.45
C CYS A 492 8.64 5.72 -8.70
N CYS A 493 8.05 5.55 -9.88
CA CYS A 493 8.74 5.53 -11.18
C CYS A 493 10.08 4.76 -11.17
N TYR A 494 10.03 3.53 -10.65
CA TYR A 494 11.21 2.72 -10.33
C TYR A 494 11.07 1.27 -10.81
N ARG A 495 11.96 0.84 -11.70
CA ARG A 495 12.04 -0.55 -12.15
C ARG A 495 13.02 -1.33 -11.27
N TYR A 496 12.47 -2.19 -10.41
CA TYR A 496 13.24 -3.12 -9.59
C TYR A 496 14.26 -3.94 -10.40
N PRO A 497 15.45 -4.23 -9.82
CA PRO A 497 16.49 -4.99 -10.52
C PRO A 497 16.08 -6.44 -10.77
N ILE A 498 16.59 -7.01 -11.87
CA ILE A 498 16.40 -8.43 -12.22
C ILE A 498 17.05 -9.32 -11.16
N THR A 499 16.42 -10.45 -10.85
CA THR A 499 16.95 -11.45 -9.90
C THR A 499 18.34 -11.95 -10.28
N ARG A 500 19.25 -11.92 -9.32
CA ARG A 500 20.60 -12.48 -9.44
C ARG A 500 20.56 -14.01 -9.43
N TRP A 501 21.63 -14.64 -9.94
CA TRP A 501 21.69 -16.09 -10.10
C TRP A 501 21.41 -16.87 -8.79
N TYR A 502 21.90 -16.39 -7.64
CA TYR A 502 21.67 -17.04 -6.35
C TYR A 502 20.23 -16.88 -5.84
N GLN A 503 19.57 -15.74 -6.11
CA GLN A 503 18.14 -15.57 -5.84
C GLN A 503 17.32 -16.57 -6.69
N ASN A 504 17.67 -16.74 -7.96
CA ASN A 504 17.03 -17.72 -8.84
C ASN A 504 17.25 -19.16 -8.36
N VAL A 505 18.43 -19.51 -7.83
CA VAL A 505 18.67 -20.81 -7.18
C VAL A 505 17.80 -21.00 -5.94
N ILE A 506 17.70 -19.99 -5.07
CA ILE A 506 16.83 -20.03 -3.86
C ILE A 506 15.36 -20.25 -4.26
N PHE A 507 14.86 -19.48 -5.22
CA PHE A 507 13.48 -19.61 -5.71
C PHE A 507 13.23 -20.94 -6.42
N PHE A 508 14.18 -21.45 -7.21
CA PHE A 508 14.07 -22.76 -7.84
C PHE A 508 14.01 -23.89 -6.79
N VAL A 509 14.84 -23.83 -5.75
CA VAL A 509 14.78 -24.81 -4.65
C VAL A 509 13.44 -24.76 -3.92
N ILE A 510 12.94 -23.56 -3.61
CA ILE A 510 11.70 -23.34 -2.87
C ILE A 510 10.45 -23.73 -3.68
N LEU A 511 10.37 -23.30 -4.95
CA LEU A 511 9.16 -23.40 -5.77
C LEU A 511 9.11 -24.70 -6.61
N ILE A 512 10.25 -25.32 -6.91
CA ILE A 512 10.32 -26.52 -7.74
C ILE A 512 10.84 -27.72 -6.93
N CYS A 513 12.05 -27.64 -6.36
CA CYS A 513 12.68 -28.81 -5.73
C CYS A 513 11.92 -29.31 -4.49
N VAL A 514 11.49 -28.42 -3.60
CA VAL A 514 10.78 -28.80 -2.37
C VAL A 514 9.37 -29.36 -2.66
N PRO A 515 8.52 -28.74 -3.50
CA PRO A 515 7.25 -29.34 -3.93
C PRO A 515 7.41 -30.67 -4.66
N PHE A 516 8.42 -30.80 -5.52
CA PHE A 516 8.72 -32.06 -6.19
C PHE A 516 9.16 -33.14 -5.20
N ALA A 517 9.99 -32.81 -4.21
CA ALA A 517 10.37 -33.73 -3.14
C ALA A 517 9.18 -34.14 -2.26
N LEU A 518 8.23 -33.23 -1.98
CA LEU A 518 6.96 -33.54 -1.33
C LEU A 518 6.13 -34.53 -2.15
N TYR A 519 5.94 -34.27 -3.44
CA TYR A 519 5.22 -35.14 -4.37
C TYR A 519 5.83 -36.55 -4.46
N LEU A 520 7.17 -36.63 -4.55
CA LEU A 520 7.88 -37.92 -4.54
C LEU A 520 7.75 -38.67 -3.20
N ARG A 521 7.51 -37.95 -2.09
CA ARG A 521 7.35 -38.55 -0.75
C ARG A 521 5.91 -38.98 -0.47
N SER A 522 4.92 -38.32 -1.08
CA SER A 522 3.50 -38.69 -0.98
C SER A 522 3.06 -39.75 -1.99
N SER A 523 3.84 -40.00 -3.04
CA SER A 523 3.54 -41.04 -4.04
C SER A 523 3.77 -42.45 -3.48
N GLU A 524 2.75 -43.32 -3.56
CA GLU A 524 2.81 -44.72 -3.09
C GLU A 524 3.84 -45.59 -3.84
N LYS A 525 4.28 -45.16 -5.04
CA LYS A 525 5.28 -45.88 -5.85
C LYS A 525 6.57 -45.06 -5.91
N PRO A 526 7.68 -45.51 -5.29
CA PRO A 526 8.93 -44.78 -5.34
C PRO A 526 9.47 -44.76 -6.78
N LEU A 527 9.50 -43.56 -7.37
CA LEU A 527 9.95 -43.31 -8.75
C LEU A 527 11.47 -43.51 -8.94
N PHE A 528 12.21 -43.67 -7.84
CA PHE A 528 13.67 -43.77 -7.80
C PHE A 528 14.14 -44.96 -6.93
N ASN A 529 15.35 -45.44 -7.21
CA ASN A 529 16.02 -46.49 -6.44
C ASN A 529 16.05 -46.19 -4.93
N SER A 530 15.96 -47.24 -4.10
CA SER A 530 15.89 -47.16 -2.63
C SER A 530 16.95 -46.25 -1.99
N SER A 531 18.17 -46.20 -2.55
CA SER A 531 19.26 -45.33 -2.08
C SER A 531 18.95 -43.84 -2.26
N LEU A 532 18.30 -43.43 -3.36
CA LEU A 532 17.93 -42.04 -3.61
C LEU A 532 16.78 -41.59 -2.70
N TYR A 533 15.82 -42.49 -2.46
CA TYR A 533 14.68 -42.24 -1.56
C TYR A 533 15.11 -41.98 -0.09
N ARG A 534 16.29 -42.46 0.33
CA ARG A 534 16.89 -42.16 1.64
C ARG A 534 17.51 -40.76 1.75
N LEU A 535 17.80 -40.10 0.63
CA LEU A 535 18.33 -38.72 0.62
C LEU A 535 17.20 -37.69 0.76
N ILE A 536 15.95 -38.06 0.45
CA ILE A 536 14.77 -37.21 0.61
C ILE A 536 14.45 -37.05 2.10
N PRO A 537 14.31 -35.81 2.63
CA PRO A 537 13.94 -35.56 4.03
C PRO A 537 12.59 -36.16 4.45
N SER A 538 12.28 -36.09 5.73
CA SER A 538 10.94 -36.44 6.23
C SER A 538 9.88 -35.48 5.72
N GLU A 539 8.64 -35.96 5.61
CA GLU A 539 7.49 -35.15 5.18
C GLU A 539 7.33 -33.89 6.05
N LYS A 540 7.46 -34.01 7.38
CA LYS A 540 7.44 -32.86 8.30
C LYS A 540 8.51 -31.81 7.96
N ALA A 541 9.74 -32.24 7.68
CA ALA A 541 10.83 -31.33 7.34
C ALA A 541 10.63 -30.67 5.96
N LEU A 542 10.09 -31.41 4.98
CA LEU A 542 9.75 -30.86 3.66
C LEU A 542 8.58 -29.87 3.72
N THR A 543 7.53 -30.17 4.48
CA THR A 543 6.39 -29.26 4.68
C THR A 543 6.82 -27.98 5.41
N ALA A 544 7.70 -28.09 6.42
CA ALA A 544 8.32 -26.94 7.05
C ALA A 544 9.18 -26.11 6.07
N ALA A 545 10.01 -26.77 5.25
CA ALA A 545 10.81 -26.10 4.22
C ALA A 545 9.93 -25.39 3.17
N PHE A 546 8.79 -25.97 2.79
CA PHE A 546 7.83 -25.38 1.86
C PHE A 546 7.14 -24.16 2.45
N MET A 547 6.61 -24.25 3.67
CA MET A 547 5.96 -23.12 4.36
C MET A 547 6.95 -21.97 4.63
N PHE A 548 8.17 -22.30 5.05
CA PHE A 548 9.25 -21.32 5.18
C PHE A 548 9.58 -20.65 3.83
N GLY A 549 9.71 -21.45 2.76
CA GLY A 549 10.00 -20.96 1.42
C GLY A 549 8.92 -20.04 0.86
N ILE A 550 7.64 -20.40 1.01
CA ILE A 550 6.51 -19.52 0.63
C ILE A 550 6.58 -18.20 1.40
N GLY A 551 6.89 -18.22 2.70
CA GLY A 551 7.03 -16.99 3.49
C GLY A 551 8.15 -16.07 2.98
N VAL A 552 9.29 -16.64 2.56
CA VAL A 552 10.40 -15.89 1.94
C VAL A 552 10.01 -15.34 0.56
N VAL A 553 9.32 -16.12 -0.27
CA VAL A 553 8.83 -15.69 -1.58
C VAL A 553 7.79 -14.57 -1.45
N TYR A 554 6.87 -14.68 -0.48
CA TYR A 554 5.90 -13.64 -0.17
C TYR A 554 6.58 -12.32 0.22
N MET A 555 7.55 -12.35 1.14
CA MET A 555 8.35 -11.16 1.47
C MET A 555 9.06 -10.55 0.25
N TYR A 556 9.55 -11.37 -0.68
CA TYR A 556 10.20 -10.88 -1.90
C TYR A 556 9.21 -10.16 -2.81
N PHE A 557 8.01 -10.72 -3.01
CA PHE A 557 6.96 -10.06 -3.79
C PHE A 557 6.46 -8.76 -3.15
N CYS A 558 6.33 -8.72 -1.83
CA CYS A 558 5.98 -7.50 -1.09
C CYS A 558 7.00 -6.38 -1.30
N ASP A 559 8.30 -6.66 -1.17
CA ASP A 559 9.30 -5.61 -1.04
C ASP A 559 10.20 -5.38 -2.28
N ARG A 560 10.35 -6.37 -3.16
CA ARG A 560 11.21 -6.32 -4.35
C ARG A 560 10.44 -6.31 -5.67
N THR A 561 9.12 -6.08 -5.64
CA THR A 561 8.29 -5.93 -6.84
C THR A 561 7.24 -4.82 -6.67
N THR A 562 6.63 -4.38 -7.77
CA THR A 562 5.51 -3.43 -7.77
C THR A 562 4.13 -4.07 -7.57
N LEU A 563 4.06 -5.39 -7.28
CA LEU A 563 2.81 -6.11 -7.03
C LEU A 563 2.01 -5.50 -5.87
N PHE A 564 2.71 -5.11 -4.80
CA PHE A 564 2.15 -4.42 -3.66
C PHE A 564 2.55 -2.96 -3.67
N ALA A 565 1.56 -2.10 -3.48
CA ALA A 565 1.72 -0.67 -3.31
C ALA A 565 2.48 -0.35 -2.00
N LYS A 566 3.10 0.82 -1.95
CA LYS A 566 3.96 1.25 -0.83
C LYS A 566 3.64 2.69 -0.46
N ALA A 567 3.61 3.01 0.82
CA ALA A 567 3.27 4.34 1.33
C ALA A 567 4.31 4.81 2.37
N GLN A 568 4.59 6.11 2.38
CA GLN A 568 5.52 6.72 3.32
C GLN A 568 5.03 6.59 4.76
N LYS A 569 5.97 6.64 5.70
CA LYS A 569 5.68 6.66 7.13
C LYS A 569 5.58 8.09 7.63
N GLN A 570 4.52 8.36 8.38
CA GLN A 570 4.33 9.62 9.09
C GLN A 570 4.19 9.34 10.58
N PHE A 571 4.88 10.12 11.43
CA PHE A 571 4.70 10.05 12.87
C PHE A 571 3.54 10.95 13.32
N ASP A 572 2.50 10.32 13.87
CA ASP A 572 1.40 11.01 14.55
C ASP A 572 1.37 10.59 16.04
N PRO A 573 1.51 11.54 17.00
CA PRO A 573 1.48 11.25 18.43
C PRO A 573 0.15 10.68 18.95
N THR A 574 -0.97 11.09 18.34
CA THR A 574 -2.33 10.66 18.72
C THR A 574 -2.57 9.23 18.29
N VAL A 575 -2.22 8.89 17.04
CA VAL A 575 -2.27 7.52 16.50
C VAL A 575 -1.37 6.60 17.32
N PHE A 576 -0.15 7.03 17.66
CA PHE A 576 0.75 6.28 18.54
C PHE A 576 0.10 6.00 19.90
N GLY A 577 -0.47 7.03 20.55
CA GLY A 577 -1.18 6.88 21.82
C GLY A 577 -2.37 5.91 21.76
N ILE A 578 -3.16 5.97 20.69
CA ILE A 578 -4.30 5.05 20.46
C ILE A 578 -3.81 3.61 20.33
N LEU A 579 -2.78 3.34 19.52
CA LEU A 579 -2.27 1.98 19.31
C LEU A 579 -1.68 1.37 20.59
N ILE A 580 -0.98 2.17 21.41
CA ILE A 580 -0.49 1.74 22.73
C ILE A 580 -1.66 1.43 23.67
N LEU A 581 -2.71 2.26 23.69
CA LEU A 581 -3.90 2.02 24.52
C LEU A 581 -4.67 0.76 24.09
N VAL A 582 -4.89 0.56 22.79
CA VAL A 582 -5.54 -0.65 22.24
C VAL A 582 -4.74 -1.90 22.60
N THR A 583 -3.41 -1.85 22.47
CA THR A 583 -2.50 -2.93 22.88
C THR A 583 -2.65 -3.25 24.37
N LEU A 584 -2.61 -2.22 25.23
CA LEU A 584 -2.78 -2.36 26.67
C LEU A 584 -4.12 -3.00 27.04
N VAL A 585 -5.22 -2.55 26.44
CA VAL A 585 -6.57 -3.11 26.66
C VAL A 585 -6.64 -4.56 26.21
N ALA A 586 -6.11 -4.89 25.02
CA ALA A 586 -6.05 -6.28 24.54
C ALA A 586 -5.23 -7.18 25.47
N GLY A 587 -4.10 -6.68 25.99
CA GLY A 587 -3.29 -7.37 26.99
C GLY A 587 -4.05 -7.68 28.28
N LEU A 588 -4.75 -6.68 28.82
CA LEU A 588 -5.53 -6.78 30.07
C LEU A 588 -6.75 -7.71 29.93
N VAL A 589 -7.51 -7.60 28.83
CA VAL A 589 -8.69 -8.44 28.55
C VAL A 589 -8.30 -9.92 28.38
N THR A 590 -7.10 -10.20 27.89
CA THR A 590 -6.61 -11.56 27.63
C THR A 590 -5.77 -12.17 28.76
N MET A 591 -5.72 -11.52 29.93
CA MET A 591 -5.06 -12.06 31.13
C MET A 591 -5.77 -13.31 31.66
N LYS A 592 -5.00 -14.38 31.87
CA LYS A 592 -5.47 -15.62 32.51
C LYS A 592 -4.54 -15.99 33.67
N SER A 593 -5.11 -16.59 34.71
CA SER A 593 -4.32 -17.28 35.73
C SER A 593 -3.85 -18.62 35.18
N SER A 594 -2.61 -19.00 35.46
CA SER A 594 -2.10 -20.35 35.20
C SER A 594 -2.99 -21.37 35.90
N LYS A 595 -3.29 -22.46 35.19
CA LYS A 595 -4.09 -23.60 35.69
C LYS A 595 -3.30 -24.54 36.60
N ARG A 596 -1.98 -24.37 36.67
CA ARG A 596 -1.10 -25.21 37.50
C ARG A 596 -1.25 -24.82 38.96
N GLU A 597 -1.50 -25.80 39.82
CA GLU A 597 -1.51 -25.60 41.26
C GLU A 597 -0.08 -25.26 41.76
N GLY A 598 0.04 -24.20 42.57
CA GLY A 598 1.31 -23.78 43.17
C GLY A 598 1.88 -22.46 42.64
N ASP A 599 3.01 -22.06 43.22
CA ASP A 599 3.79 -20.88 42.81
C ASP A 599 4.65 -21.24 41.60
N GLN A 600 4.46 -20.55 40.46
CA GLN A 600 5.25 -20.82 39.24
C GLN A 600 6.72 -20.37 39.34
N GLY A 601 7.14 -19.79 40.47
CA GLY A 601 8.52 -19.35 40.71
C GLY A 601 8.80 -17.94 40.22
N PHE A 602 10.06 -17.53 40.36
CA PHE A 602 10.53 -16.20 39.94
C PHE A 602 10.86 -16.19 38.44
N LEU A 603 10.30 -15.22 37.71
CA LEU A 603 10.53 -15.03 36.27
C LEU A 603 10.27 -16.30 35.44
N ASN A 604 9.07 -16.87 35.59
CA ASN A 604 8.68 -18.11 34.92
C ASN A 604 8.51 -17.95 33.41
N ARG A 605 8.45 -19.07 32.68
CA ARG A 605 8.41 -19.07 31.21
C ARG A 605 7.25 -18.27 30.63
N ASP A 606 6.04 -18.45 31.15
CA ASP A 606 4.84 -17.75 30.65
C ASP A 606 4.95 -16.23 30.86
N GLN A 607 5.56 -15.78 31.96
CA GLN A 607 5.90 -14.37 32.18
C GLN A 607 6.96 -13.86 31.20
N THR A 608 7.98 -14.68 30.86
CA THR A 608 9.03 -14.25 29.91
C THR A 608 8.53 -14.20 28.47
N ASP A 609 7.68 -15.14 28.06
CA ASP A 609 7.03 -15.12 26.74
C ASP A 609 6.04 -13.93 26.67
N GLU A 610 5.24 -13.67 27.72
CA GLU A 610 4.45 -12.44 27.83
C GLU A 610 5.32 -11.18 27.72
N TRP A 611 6.45 -11.13 28.43
CA TRP A 611 7.33 -9.96 28.44
C TRP A 611 7.92 -9.69 27.06
N LYS A 612 8.43 -10.71 26.36
CA LYS A 612 8.86 -10.59 24.96
C LYS A 612 7.72 -10.08 24.07
N GLY A 613 6.51 -10.59 24.25
CA GLY A 613 5.36 -10.26 23.43
C GLY A 613 4.96 -8.79 23.49
N TRP A 614 4.73 -8.24 24.68
CA TRP A 614 4.33 -6.82 24.78
C TRP A 614 5.45 -5.88 24.35
N MET A 615 6.72 -6.20 24.65
CA MET A 615 7.86 -5.42 24.17
C MET A 615 7.91 -5.41 22.63
N GLN A 616 7.72 -6.57 22.02
CA GLN A 616 7.72 -6.72 20.57
C GLN A 616 6.60 -5.90 19.91
N ILE A 617 5.38 -5.89 20.46
CA ILE A 617 4.27 -5.07 19.91
C ILE A 617 4.60 -3.57 19.99
N ILE A 618 5.18 -3.11 21.10
CA ILE A 618 5.57 -1.69 21.24
C ILE A 618 6.69 -1.33 20.25
N ILE A 619 7.68 -2.21 20.04
CA ILE A 619 8.74 -2.02 19.03
C ILE A 619 8.17 -2.00 17.60
N LEU A 620 7.20 -2.85 17.30
CA LEU A 620 6.50 -2.87 16.01
C LEU A 620 5.74 -1.55 15.75
N ILE A 621 4.94 -1.08 16.71
CA ILE A 621 4.23 0.22 16.61
C ILE A 621 5.22 1.37 16.40
N TYR A 622 6.33 1.36 17.14
CA TYR A 622 7.41 2.35 17.04
C TYR A 622 8.02 2.42 15.62
N HIS A 623 8.32 1.27 14.99
CA HIS A 623 8.83 1.25 13.62
C HIS A 623 7.76 1.57 12.57
N TYR A 624 6.50 1.17 12.78
CA TYR A 624 5.40 1.43 11.84
C TYR A 624 5.14 2.93 11.69
N LEU A 625 5.05 3.65 12.81
CA LEU A 625 4.81 5.11 12.83
C LEU A 625 6.09 5.96 12.74
N ALA A 626 7.25 5.39 12.38
CA ALA A 626 8.55 6.08 12.31
C ALA A 626 8.92 6.92 13.56
N ALA A 627 8.49 6.52 14.76
CA ALA A 627 8.60 7.28 16.01
C ALA A 627 10.05 7.47 16.54
N SER A 628 11.07 7.15 15.76
CA SER A 628 12.50 7.25 16.06
C SER A 628 13.06 8.68 16.16
N GLY A 629 12.31 9.68 15.68
CA GLY A 629 12.65 11.09 15.83
C GLY A 629 12.46 11.59 17.27
N THR A 630 11.51 11.01 18.01
CA THR A 630 11.08 11.48 19.32
C THR A 630 11.91 10.84 20.44
N SER A 631 12.76 11.62 21.11
CA SER A 631 13.65 11.15 22.20
C SER A 631 12.89 10.44 23.32
N GLY A 632 11.78 11.02 23.79
CA GLY A 632 10.93 10.44 24.84
C GLY A 632 10.24 9.11 24.48
N ILE A 633 10.27 8.68 23.21
CA ILE A 633 9.82 7.35 22.78
C ILE A 633 11.02 6.44 22.53
N TYR A 634 12.07 6.95 21.89
CA TYR A 634 13.30 6.19 21.62
C TYR A 634 13.98 5.67 22.91
N ASN A 635 14.04 6.49 23.97
CA ASN A 635 14.72 6.13 25.22
C ASN A 635 14.07 4.88 25.91
N PRO A 636 12.73 4.82 26.12
CA PRO A 636 12.06 3.59 26.57
C PRO A 636 12.28 2.40 25.65
N ILE A 637 12.17 2.58 24.32
CA ILE A 637 12.35 1.51 23.34
C ILE A 637 13.73 0.88 23.46
N ARG A 638 14.79 1.68 23.69
CA ARG A 638 16.14 1.17 23.92
C ARG A 638 16.21 0.28 25.16
N VAL A 639 15.53 0.64 26.25
CA VAL A 639 15.43 -0.23 27.44
C VAL A 639 14.73 -1.55 27.14
N LEU A 640 13.75 -1.59 26.21
CA LEU A 640 13.11 -2.85 25.80
C LEU A 640 14.08 -3.77 25.04
N VAL A 641 14.95 -3.20 24.19
CA VAL A 641 16.03 -3.97 23.51
C VAL A 641 17.04 -4.51 24.54
N ALA A 642 17.49 -3.66 25.46
CA ALA A 642 18.36 -4.07 26.57
C ALA A 642 17.71 -5.14 27.47
N ALA A 643 16.39 -5.10 27.68
CA ALA A 643 15.64 -6.12 28.40
C ALA A 643 15.63 -7.49 27.69
N TYR A 644 15.60 -7.53 26.36
CA TYR A 644 15.73 -8.78 25.61
C TYR A 644 17.14 -9.38 25.75
N LEU A 645 18.18 -8.54 25.75
CA LEU A 645 19.55 -8.98 25.99
C LEU A 645 19.79 -9.41 27.45
N PHE A 646 19.15 -8.74 28.42
CA PHE A 646 19.08 -9.23 29.81
C PHE A 646 18.48 -10.63 29.88
N GLN A 647 17.35 -10.88 29.20
CA GLN A 647 16.72 -12.21 29.16
C GLN A 647 17.61 -13.26 28.50
N THR A 648 18.36 -12.88 27.47
CA THR A 648 19.36 -13.74 26.81
C THR A 648 20.45 -14.14 27.82
N GLY A 649 21.05 -13.16 28.52
CA GLY A 649 22.03 -13.38 29.58
C GLY A 649 21.52 -14.28 30.70
N TYR A 650 20.35 -13.95 31.25
CA TYR A 650 19.70 -14.71 32.32
C TYR A 650 19.40 -16.16 31.88
N GLY A 651 18.73 -16.32 30.75
CA GLY A 651 18.19 -17.62 30.30
C GLY A 651 19.26 -18.62 29.88
N HIS A 652 20.23 -18.18 29.09
CA HIS A 652 21.35 -19.04 28.69
C HIS A 652 22.24 -19.37 29.88
N PHE A 653 22.55 -18.42 30.77
CA PHE A 653 23.33 -18.70 31.98
C PHE A 653 22.59 -19.66 32.94
N PHE A 654 21.29 -19.47 33.16
CA PHE A 654 20.51 -20.36 34.03
C PHE A 654 20.54 -21.81 33.53
N PHE A 655 20.35 -22.02 32.21
CA PHE A 655 20.56 -23.34 31.60
C PHE A 655 22.00 -23.82 31.81
N PHE A 656 22.97 -22.98 31.41
CA PHE A 656 24.41 -23.11 31.63
C PHE A 656 24.76 -23.75 32.98
N TYR A 657 24.29 -23.11 34.04
CA TYR A 657 24.66 -23.40 35.42
C TYR A 657 23.89 -24.60 36.02
N LYS A 658 22.61 -24.77 35.68
CA LYS A 658 21.78 -25.85 36.23
C LYS A 658 21.86 -27.17 35.46
N LYS A 659 21.87 -27.15 34.12
CA LYS A 659 21.89 -28.38 33.31
C LYS A 659 23.31 -28.91 33.04
N GLY A 660 24.32 -28.02 32.96
CA GLY A 660 25.71 -28.42 32.71
C GLY A 660 25.98 -28.99 31.31
N ASP A 661 25.04 -28.86 30.36
CA ASP A 661 25.20 -29.29 28.98
C ASP A 661 25.88 -28.19 28.16
N PHE A 662 27.20 -28.31 27.97
CA PHE A 662 28.00 -27.39 27.15
C PHE A 662 28.21 -27.90 25.70
N GLY A 663 27.42 -28.87 25.24
CA GLY A 663 27.66 -29.59 23.99
C GLY A 663 27.53 -28.74 22.72
N ILE A 664 28.35 -29.06 21.71
CA ILE A 664 28.34 -28.39 20.40
C ILE A 664 26.98 -28.55 19.70
N ALA A 665 26.28 -29.67 19.89
CA ALA A 665 24.94 -29.90 19.35
C ALA A 665 23.93 -28.81 19.77
N ARG A 666 23.96 -28.40 21.05
CA ARG A 666 23.13 -27.31 21.58
C ARG A 666 23.56 -25.96 21.02
N PHE A 667 24.87 -25.71 20.90
CA PHE A 667 25.41 -24.49 20.29
C PHE A 667 24.90 -24.34 18.85
N MET A 668 25.03 -25.38 18.02
CA MET A 668 24.54 -25.39 16.65
C MET A 668 23.03 -25.22 16.55
N ASN A 669 22.25 -25.88 17.41
CA ASN A 669 20.78 -25.73 17.42
C ASN A 669 20.34 -24.29 17.72
N VAL A 670 20.95 -23.61 18.70
CA VAL A 670 20.65 -22.20 18.99
C VAL A 670 21.11 -21.30 17.84
N MET A 671 22.33 -21.47 17.35
CA MET A 671 22.89 -20.64 16.27
C MET A 671 22.09 -20.76 14.97
N VAL A 672 21.71 -21.97 14.56
CA VAL A 672 20.87 -22.16 13.36
C VAL A 672 19.48 -21.55 13.59
N ARG A 673 18.85 -21.78 14.75
CA ARG A 673 17.51 -21.23 15.04
C ARG A 673 17.46 -19.70 14.99
N LEU A 674 18.47 -19.04 15.55
CA LEU A 674 18.53 -17.57 15.55
C LEU A 674 18.72 -16.99 14.15
N ASN A 675 19.57 -17.63 13.33
CA ASN A 675 20.10 -17.03 12.10
C ASN A 675 19.48 -17.57 10.80
N LEU A 676 18.67 -18.64 10.83
CA LEU A 676 18.12 -19.26 9.60
C LEU A 676 17.33 -18.27 8.74
N LEU A 677 16.41 -17.51 9.34
CA LEU A 677 15.57 -16.57 8.60
C LEU A 677 16.37 -15.37 8.09
N THR A 678 17.27 -14.79 8.89
CA THR A 678 18.09 -13.63 8.46
C THR A 678 19.06 -13.99 7.35
N VAL A 679 19.76 -15.12 7.45
CA VAL A 679 20.70 -15.56 6.41
C VAL A 679 19.97 -15.83 5.10
N VAL A 680 18.81 -16.48 5.11
CA VAL A 680 18.04 -16.70 3.87
C VAL A 680 17.53 -15.37 3.28
N LEU A 681 17.05 -14.45 4.12
CA LEU A 681 16.57 -13.14 3.66
C LEU A 681 17.68 -12.25 3.13
N GLU A 682 18.91 -12.30 3.66
CA GLU A 682 20.07 -11.58 3.13
C GLU A 682 20.27 -11.87 1.64
N TYR A 683 20.33 -13.16 1.27
CA TYR A 683 20.46 -13.57 -0.14
C TYR A 683 19.19 -13.36 -0.95
N ALA A 684 18.00 -13.62 -0.38
CA ALA A 684 16.74 -13.48 -1.11
C ALA A 684 16.41 -12.02 -1.44
N MET A 685 16.68 -11.09 -0.52
CA MET A 685 16.38 -9.66 -0.65
C MET A 685 17.56 -8.82 -1.16
N ASN A 686 18.76 -9.42 -1.26
CA ASN A 686 20.01 -8.74 -1.58
C ASN A 686 20.29 -7.56 -0.62
N THR A 687 20.15 -7.83 0.68
CA THR A 687 20.38 -6.90 1.79
C THR A 687 21.72 -7.20 2.49
N ASN A 688 22.10 -6.41 3.49
CA ASN A 688 23.27 -6.71 4.33
C ASN A 688 22.82 -7.48 5.58
N TYR A 689 23.55 -8.52 5.99
CA TYR A 689 23.29 -9.24 7.25
C TYR A 689 23.07 -8.31 8.46
N LEU A 690 23.88 -7.24 8.57
CA LEU A 690 23.82 -6.30 9.69
C LEU A 690 22.55 -5.41 9.67
N SER A 691 21.81 -5.35 8.57
CA SER A 691 20.52 -4.67 8.52
C SER A 691 19.51 -5.30 9.49
N TYR A 692 19.57 -6.62 9.68
CA TYR A 692 18.78 -7.35 10.68
C TYR A 692 19.46 -7.39 12.07
N TYR A 693 20.18 -6.32 12.44
CA TYR A 693 21.21 -6.25 13.50
C TYR A 693 20.93 -6.98 14.82
N PHE A 694 19.65 -7.08 15.22
CA PHE A 694 19.22 -7.74 16.44
C PHE A 694 19.62 -9.22 16.48
N THR A 695 19.55 -9.91 15.35
CA THR A 695 19.90 -11.33 15.22
C THR A 695 21.39 -11.61 15.39
N PRO A 696 22.33 -10.91 14.70
CA PRO A 696 23.75 -10.98 15.02
C PRO A 696 24.06 -10.50 16.44
N LEU A 697 23.35 -9.51 16.98
CA LEU A 697 23.56 -9.00 18.35
C LEU A 697 23.27 -10.08 19.40
N VAL A 698 22.12 -10.75 19.32
CA VAL A 698 21.78 -11.89 20.20
C VAL A 698 22.75 -13.06 19.99
N SER A 699 23.14 -13.35 18.75
CA SER A 699 24.10 -14.41 18.43
C SER A 699 25.50 -14.15 19.00
N PHE A 700 26.02 -12.93 18.89
CA PHE A 700 27.28 -12.50 19.50
C PHE A 700 27.26 -12.71 21.01
N TRP A 701 26.22 -12.22 21.69
CA TRP A 701 26.09 -12.39 23.14
C TRP A 701 25.89 -13.85 23.54
N PHE A 702 25.20 -14.68 22.75
CA PHE A 702 25.12 -16.12 22.98
C PHE A 702 26.50 -16.80 22.88
N ILE A 703 27.32 -16.46 21.87
CA ILE A 703 28.69 -16.96 21.74
C ILE A 703 29.55 -16.56 22.95
N VAL A 704 29.44 -15.31 23.41
CA VAL A 704 30.11 -14.84 24.64
C VAL A 704 29.70 -15.68 25.86
N ILE A 705 28.39 -15.87 26.09
CA ILE A 705 27.89 -16.66 27.23
C ILE A 705 28.32 -18.13 27.13
N TRP A 706 28.20 -18.75 25.95
CA TRP A 706 28.60 -20.16 25.76
C TRP A 706 30.10 -20.34 25.99
N THR A 707 30.94 -19.48 25.41
CA THR A 707 32.40 -19.53 25.60
C THR A 707 32.78 -19.31 27.07
N MET A 708 32.15 -18.31 27.71
CA MET A 708 32.32 -18.02 29.13
C MET A 708 31.86 -19.18 30.02
N MET A 709 30.87 -19.98 29.61
CA MET A 709 30.46 -21.16 30.38
C MET A 709 31.32 -22.40 30.08
N TYR A 710 31.80 -22.58 28.84
CA TYR A 710 32.58 -23.73 28.38
C TYR A 710 34.01 -23.77 28.96
N VAL A 711 34.77 -22.66 28.89
CA VAL A 711 36.19 -22.62 29.28
C VAL A 711 36.37 -22.97 30.76
N GLY A 712 37.02 -24.10 31.09
CA GLY A 712 37.20 -24.50 32.50
C GLY A 712 35.89 -24.87 33.23
N ASN A 713 34.92 -25.43 32.50
CA ASN A 713 33.59 -25.78 32.99
C ASN A 713 33.55 -26.60 34.31
N ALA A 714 34.55 -27.44 34.57
CA ALA A 714 34.68 -28.25 35.79
C ALA A 714 34.61 -27.41 37.08
N TYR A 715 35.09 -26.16 37.04
CA TYR A 715 35.14 -25.27 38.20
C TYR A 715 33.93 -24.33 38.31
N ASN A 716 32.98 -24.34 37.36
CA ASN A 716 31.82 -23.44 37.34
C ASN A 716 30.93 -23.54 38.60
N LYS A 717 30.99 -24.66 39.36
CA LYS A 717 30.26 -24.81 40.63
C LYS A 717 30.78 -23.89 41.74
N ASN A 718 32.04 -23.44 41.68
CA ASN A 718 32.61 -22.52 42.67
C ASN A 718 32.10 -21.08 42.44
N PRO A 719 31.40 -20.46 43.42
CA PRO A 719 30.88 -19.09 43.33
C PRO A 719 31.93 -18.04 42.96
N TRP A 720 33.12 -18.10 43.57
CA TRP A 720 34.16 -17.10 43.34
C TRP A 720 34.82 -17.26 41.98
N PHE A 721 34.96 -18.50 41.51
CA PHE A 721 35.47 -18.77 40.17
C PHE A 721 34.52 -18.23 39.09
N ILE A 722 33.21 -18.51 39.18
CA ILE A 722 32.26 -18.05 38.16
C ILE A 722 32.12 -16.51 38.16
N LEU A 723 32.16 -15.85 39.33
CA LEU A 723 32.13 -14.38 39.43
C LEU A 723 33.42 -13.74 38.89
N GLY A 724 34.60 -14.27 39.21
CA GLY A 724 35.86 -13.79 38.64
C GLY A 724 35.91 -13.96 37.12
N LYS A 725 35.39 -15.09 36.61
CA LYS A 725 35.25 -15.37 35.18
C LYS A 725 34.27 -14.42 34.48
N MET A 726 33.16 -14.04 35.13
CA MET A 726 32.27 -12.97 34.64
C MET A 726 33.03 -11.65 34.50
N ALA A 727 33.81 -11.25 35.51
CA ALA A 727 34.58 -10.00 35.48
C ALA A 727 35.66 -9.99 34.39
N VAL A 728 36.36 -11.11 34.16
CA VAL A 728 37.35 -11.24 33.08
C VAL A 728 36.69 -11.15 31.70
N PHE A 729 35.59 -11.87 31.47
CA PHE A 729 34.87 -11.79 30.19
C PHE A 729 34.25 -10.40 29.97
N MET A 730 33.73 -9.78 31.02
CA MET A 730 33.26 -8.39 31.01
C MET A 730 34.38 -7.46 30.50
N ALA A 731 35.56 -7.47 31.12
CA ALA A 731 36.71 -6.68 30.68
C ALA A 731 37.13 -7.00 29.22
N LEU A 732 37.22 -8.28 28.85
CA LEU A 732 37.59 -8.71 27.50
C LEU A 732 36.61 -8.22 26.43
N THR A 733 35.30 -8.40 26.64
CA THR A 733 34.27 -7.88 25.71
C THR A 733 34.27 -6.35 25.65
N THR A 734 34.61 -5.67 26.74
CA THR A 734 34.82 -4.20 26.73
C THR A 734 35.92 -3.81 25.79
N TYR A 735 37.07 -4.49 25.90
CA TYR A 735 38.25 -4.22 25.11
C TYR A 735 37.98 -4.49 23.62
N ILE A 736 37.23 -5.55 23.30
CA ILE A 736 36.80 -5.85 21.93
C ILE A 736 35.81 -4.81 21.38
N ILE A 737 34.87 -4.30 22.18
CA ILE A 737 33.83 -3.35 21.73
C ILE A 737 34.33 -1.90 21.70
N LYS A 738 35.18 -1.48 22.65
CA LYS A 738 35.67 -0.10 22.77
C LYS A 738 37.12 0.09 22.28
N GLY A 739 37.83 -0.99 21.96
CA GLY A 739 39.20 -0.92 21.47
C GLY A 739 39.24 -0.48 20.01
N ASP A 740 40.00 0.57 19.74
CA ASP A 740 40.17 1.11 18.39
C ASP A 740 40.82 0.06 17.47
N GLY A 741 40.28 -0.07 16.26
CA GLY A 741 40.82 -0.95 15.22
C GLY A 741 40.52 -2.45 15.35
N ILE A 742 40.14 -2.97 16.53
CA ILE A 742 39.90 -4.43 16.71
C ILE A 742 38.73 -4.91 15.84
N MET A 743 37.57 -4.26 15.93
CA MET A 743 36.41 -4.61 15.11
C MET A 743 36.68 -4.43 13.62
N LYS A 744 37.45 -3.39 13.26
CA LYS A 744 37.88 -3.16 11.89
C LYS A 744 38.73 -4.35 11.39
N GLY A 745 39.79 -4.73 12.09
CA GLY A 745 40.64 -5.85 11.69
C GLY A 745 39.89 -7.19 11.57
N ILE A 746 38.87 -7.44 12.41
CA ILE A 746 38.01 -8.63 12.27
C ILE A 746 37.19 -8.56 10.96
N PHE A 747 36.67 -7.39 10.60
CA PHE A 747 35.88 -7.21 9.38
C PHE A 747 36.77 -7.17 8.13
N ASP A 748 37.96 -6.57 8.18
CA ASP A 748 38.97 -6.61 7.12
C ASP A 748 39.36 -8.08 6.81
N ILE A 749 39.41 -8.97 7.82
CA ILE A 749 39.62 -10.42 7.63
C ILE A 749 38.41 -11.08 6.93
N PHE A 750 37.17 -10.71 7.25
CA PHE A 750 35.99 -11.24 6.55
C PHE A 750 35.86 -10.71 5.12
N GLU A 751 36.26 -9.47 4.87
CA GLU A 751 36.39 -8.90 3.53
C GLU A 751 37.45 -9.65 2.72
N PHE A 752 38.64 -9.89 3.29
CA PHE A 752 39.70 -10.64 2.62
C PHE A 752 39.35 -12.13 2.35
N LEU A 753 38.72 -12.83 3.30
CA LEU A 753 38.44 -14.26 3.19
C LEU A 753 37.14 -14.59 2.44
N PHE A 754 36.13 -13.73 2.54
CA PHE A 754 34.77 -14.03 2.06
C PHE A 754 34.15 -12.91 1.21
N ASN A 755 34.86 -11.79 0.96
CA ASN A 755 34.36 -10.62 0.26
C ASN A 755 33.07 -10.04 0.89
N ILE A 756 33.04 -9.99 2.23
CA ILE A 756 31.92 -9.47 3.02
C ILE A 756 32.21 -8.03 3.46
N HIS A 757 31.49 -7.07 2.86
CA HIS A 757 31.61 -5.65 3.20
C HIS A 757 30.61 -5.27 4.32
N TRP A 758 31.02 -5.45 5.58
CA TRP A 758 30.25 -5.04 6.76
C TRP A 758 30.78 -3.73 7.34
N ASN A 759 29.90 -2.88 7.89
CA ASN A 759 30.30 -1.60 8.47
C ASN A 759 30.77 -1.79 9.93
N PRO A 760 32.07 -1.67 10.25
CA PRO A 760 32.58 -1.92 11.60
C PRO A 760 32.16 -0.82 12.58
N VAL A 761 32.02 0.44 12.13
CA VAL A 761 31.65 1.59 12.98
C VAL A 761 30.21 1.45 13.45
N GLU A 762 29.30 1.11 12.53
CA GLU A 762 27.89 0.89 12.87
C GLU A 762 27.72 -0.32 13.80
N TRP A 763 28.44 -1.41 13.53
CA TRP A 763 28.42 -2.60 14.38
C TRP A 763 28.95 -2.32 15.79
N GLN A 764 30.08 -1.61 15.89
CA GLN A 764 30.68 -1.18 17.16
C GLN A 764 29.72 -0.29 17.95
N PHE A 765 29.08 0.69 17.30
CA PHE A 765 28.05 1.53 17.89
C PHE A 765 26.90 0.68 18.46
N ARG A 766 26.32 -0.22 17.66
CA ARG A 766 25.21 -1.10 18.07
C ARG A 766 25.55 -1.99 19.26
N LEU A 767 26.77 -2.54 19.33
CA LEU A 767 27.27 -3.33 20.46
C LEU A 767 27.54 -2.47 21.71
N SER A 768 28.03 -1.25 21.54
CA SER A 768 28.41 -0.37 22.66
C SER A 768 27.22 0.11 23.49
N LEU A 769 26.05 0.29 22.86
CA LEU A 769 24.83 0.79 23.50
C LEU A 769 24.32 -0.17 24.59
N ASP A 770 24.17 -1.46 24.26
CA ASP A 770 23.70 -2.46 25.24
C ASP A 770 24.88 -3.23 25.87
N ALA A 771 26.03 -2.57 26.03
CA ALA A 771 27.12 -3.14 26.80
C ALA A 771 26.64 -3.48 28.22
N TRP A 772 27.27 -4.48 28.85
CA TRP A 772 27.06 -4.89 30.25
C TRP A 772 25.74 -5.58 30.59
N ILE A 773 24.60 -5.22 29.98
CA ILE A 773 23.27 -5.69 30.42
C ILE A 773 23.14 -7.21 30.42
N VAL A 774 23.82 -7.89 29.49
CA VAL A 774 23.89 -9.36 29.43
C VAL A 774 24.52 -9.95 30.69
N TYR A 775 25.63 -9.38 31.17
CA TYR A 775 26.28 -9.81 32.41
C TYR A 775 25.41 -9.53 33.64
N ILE A 776 24.62 -8.44 33.65
CA ILE A 776 23.62 -8.20 34.70
C ILE A 776 22.52 -9.27 34.67
N GLY A 777 22.10 -9.72 33.49
CA GLY A 777 21.22 -10.88 33.31
C GLY A 777 21.81 -12.17 33.90
N MET A 778 23.07 -12.47 33.56
CA MET A 778 23.79 -13.64 34.08
C MET A 778 23.95 -13.59 35.62
N LEU A 779 24.29 -12.43 36.16
CA LEU A 779 24.41 -12.20 37.61
C LEU A 779 23.04 -12.35 38.31
N CYS A 780 21.97 -11.83 37.72
CA CYS A 780 20.61 -11.98 38.25
C CYS A 780 20.16 -13.45 38.27
N ALA A 781 20.47 -14.22 37.22
CA ALA A 781 20.23 -15.67 37.19
C ALA A 781 21.04 -16.39 38.28
N PHE A 782 22.33 -16.06 38.45
CA PHE A 782 23.15 -16.62 39.53
C PHE A 782 22.59 -16.31 40.92
N ILE A 783 22.18 -15.06 41.16
CA ILE A 783 21.53 -14.63 42.42
C ILE A 783 20.22 -15.40 42.64
N THR A 784 19.36 -15.53 41.62
CA THR A 784 18.09 -16.28 41.73
C THR A 784 18.34 -17.74 42.12
N ILE A 785 19.31 -18.38 41.46
CA ILE A 785 19.72 -19.76 41.74
C ILE A 785 20.18 -19.92 43.19
N LYS A 786 21.07 -19.03 43.65
CA LYS A 786 21.60 -19.09 45.02
C LYS A 786 20.57 -18.71 46.09
N PHE A 787 19.62 -17.85 45.78
CA PHE A 787 18.50 -17.50 46.68
C PHE A 787 17.57 -18.69 46.91
N GLY A 788 17.30 -19.48 45.86
CA GLY A 788 16.57 -20.75 45.96
C GLY A 788 17.36 -21.80 46.76
N GLU A 789 18.63 -22.02 46.43
CA GLU A 789 19.50 -22.99 47.13
C GLU A 789 19.68 -22.66 48.64
N MET A 790 19.72 -21.38 49.01
CA MET A 790 19.81 -20.92 50.41
C MET A 790 18.44 -20.73 51.10
N LYS A 791 17.32 -21.10 50.44
CA LYS A 791 15.95 -20.98 50.96
C LYS A 791 15.65 -19.61 51.59
N ILE A 792 16.12 -18.52 50.96
CA ILE A 792 16.05 -17.17 51.57
C ILE A 792 14.59 -16.73 51.83
N SER A 793 13.64 -17.22 51.02
CA SER A 793 12.21 -17.00 51.18
C SER A 793 11.60 -17.53 52.48
N GLU A 794 12.26 -18.50 53.13
CA GLU A 794 11.81 -19.11 54.41
C GLU A 794 12.33 -18.33 55.62
N ARG A 795 13.21 -17.33 55.44
CA ARG A 795 13.80 -16.56 56.55
C ARG A 795 12.82 -15.53 57.12
N PRO A 796 12.80 -15.28 58.45
CA PRO A 796 11.84 -14.36 59.09
C PRO A 796 11.97 -12.90 58.62
N GLN A 797 13.15 -12.50 58.11
CA GLN A 797 13.38 -11.15 57.56
C GLN A 797 12.83 -10.97 56.12
N TRP A 798 12.46 -12.05 55.43
CA TRP A 798 12.05 -12.01 54.02
C TRP A 798 10.88 -11.07 53.73
N PRO A 799 9.80 -10.99 54.55
CA PRO A 799 8.70 -10.05 54.30
C PRO A 799 9.14 -8.58 54.32
N MET A 800 10.12 -8.23 55.18
CA MET A 800 10.67 -6.87 55.26
C MET A 800 11.54 -6.56 54.04
N ILE A 801 12.47 -7.46 53.69
CA ILE A 801 13.34 -7.33 52.50
C ILE A 801 12.48 -7.20 51.23
N LYS A 802 11.44 -8.02 51.11
CA LYS A 802 10.48 -7.97 50.00
C LYS A 802 9.78 -6.62 49.92
N ARG A 803 9.19 -6.12 51.01
CA ARG A 803 8.52 -4.80 51.03
C ARG A 803 9.47 -3.67 50.65
N LEU A 804 10.69 -3.67 51.21
CA LEU A 804 11.73 -2.68 50.88
C LEU A 804 12.10 -2.74 49.39
N SER A 805 12.32 -3.93 48.83
CA SER A 805 12.66 -4.10 47.41
C SER A 805 11.57 -3.57 46.46
N ILE A 806 10.29 -3.71 46.83
CA ILE A 806 9.16 -3.15 46.08
C ILE A 806 9.19 -1.62 46.11
N VAL A 807 9.36 -1.00 47.28
CA VAL A 807 9.43 0.46 47.42
C VAL A 807 10.62 1.03 46.64
N VAL A 808 11.80 0.43 46.77
CA VAL A 808 13.00 0.82 46.02
C VAL A 808 12.76 0.70 44.51
N SER A 809 12.09 -0.36 44.04
CA SER A 809 11.77 -0.54 42.61
C SER A 809 10.78 0.51 42.07
N ILE A 810 9.80 0.94 42.87
CA ILE A 810 8.87 2.02 42.49
C ILE A 810 9.66 3.33 42.36
N VAL A 811 10.48 3.68 43.36
CA VAL A 811 11.28 4.92 43.35
C VAL A 811 12.28 4.92 42.19
N ALA A 812 12.96 3.79 41.94
CA ALA A 812 13.91 3.64 40.84
C ALA A 812 13.24 3.75 39.47
N MET A 813 12.02 3.21 39.31
CA MET A 813 11.25 3.34 38.07
C MET A 813 10.81 4.81 37.83
N ILE A 814 10.30 5.49 38.85
CA ILE A 814 9.91 6.92 38.77
C ILE A 814 11.14 7.78 38.45
N TRP A 815 12.27 7.55 39.13
CA TRP A 815 13.53 8.24 38.86
C TRP A 815 14.02 8.02 37.43
N TYR A 816 13.92 6.80 36.91
CA TYR A 816 14.33 6.49 35.53
C TYR A 816 13.50 7.27 34.50
N PHE A 817 12.16 7.26 34.62
CA PHE A 817 11.28 8.01 33.71
C PHE A 817 11.50 9.53 33.81
N TRP A 818 11.79 10.05 35.01
CA TRP A 818 12.15 11.46 35.19
C TRP A 818 13.53 11.79 34.57
N PHE A 819 14.51 10.91 34.73
CA PHE A 819 15.84 11.06 34.15
C PHE A 819 15.79 11.05 32.62
N GLU A 820 15.11 10.09 31.99
CA GLU A 820 15.10 10.00 30.52
C GLU A 820 14.34 11.16 29.86
N LEU A 821 13.28 11.66 30.48
CA LEU A 821 12.49 12.80 30.00
C LEU A 821 13.20 14.15 30.21
N SER A 822 14.22 14.21 31.06
CA SER A 822 15.08 15.40 31.22
C SER A 822 16.30 15.42 30.30
N GLN A 823 16.53 14.38 29.49
CA GLN A 823 17.60 14.39 28.48
C GLN A 823 17.15 15.18 27.24
N PRO A 824 17.91 16.16 26.75
CA PRO A 824 17.49 17.01 25.64
C PRO A 824 17.58 16.29 24.28
N SER A 825 18.41 15.25 24.15
CA SER A 825 18.57 14.50 22.90
C SER A 825 18.76 12.99 23.12
N LYS A 826 18.41 12.19 22.10
CA LYS A 826 18.70 10.74 22.08
C LYS A 826 20.20 10.43 22.04
N ILE A 827 21.02 11.37 21.54
CA ILE A 827 22.47 11.23 21.44
C ILE A 827 23.09 11.30 22.84
N GLU A 828 22.66 12.25 23.67
CA GLU A 828 23.11 12.34 25.06
C GLU A 828 22.63 11.15 25.90
N TYR A 829 21.36 10.74 25.76
CA TYR A 829 20.85 9.55 26.46
C TYR A 829 21.67 8.29 26.12
N ASN A 830 22.07 8.11 24.86
CA ASN A 830 22.88 6.96 24.42
C ASN A 830 24.24 6.85 25.17
N VAL A 831 24.79 7.95 25.69
CA VAL A 831 26.02 7.93 26.50
C VAL A 831 25.79 7.29 27.87
N TYR A 832 24.63 7.57 28.48
CA TYR A 832 24.27 7.04 29.81
C TYR A 832 23.66 5.64 29.75
N HIS A 833 22.91 5.32 28.68
CA HIS A 833 22.13 4.08 28.54
C HIS A 833 22.87 2.79 28.95
N PRO A 834 24.13 2.51 28.52
CA PRO A 834 24.82 1.27 28.90
C PRO A 834 24.97 1.07 30.41
N TYR A 835 25.04 2.18 31.19
CA TYR A 835 25.31 2.15 32.62
C TYR A 835 24.06 2.18 33.49
N ILE A 836 22.91 2.62 32.94
CA ILE A 836 21.66 2.81 33.70
C ILE A 836 20.51 1.90 33.27
N SER A 837 20.57 1.28 32.08
CA SER A 837 19.47 0.50 31.49
C SER A 837 18.98 -0.65 32.37
N TRP A 838 19.87 -1.21 33.20
CA TRP A 838 19.53 -2.27 34.15
C TRP A 838 18.57 -1.81 35.28
N ILE A 839 18.53 -0.52 35.61
CA ILE A 839 17.72 0.02 36.73
C ILE A 839 16.22 -0.18 36.49
N PRO A 840 15.62 0.28 35.37
CA PRO A 840 14.21 0.00 35.07
C PRO A 840 13.96 -1.50 34.85
N ILE A 841 14.91 -2.24 34.28
CA ILE A 841 14.76 -3.69 34.00
C ILE A 841 14.62 -4.48 35.31
N ILE A 842 15.54 -4.30 36.27
CA ILE A 842 15.47 -4.97 37.58
C ILE A 842 14.22 -4.51 38.35
N SER A 843 13.90 -3.21 38.30
CA SER A 843 12.70 -2.66 38.95
C SER A 843 11.42 -3.29 38.39
N PHE A 844 11.31 -3.43 37.07
CA PHE A 844 10.20 -4.11 36.40
C PHE A 844 10.09 -5.57 36.86
N ILE A 845 11.19 -6.32 36.89
CA ILE A 845 11.20 -7.73 37.30
C ILE A 845 10.71 -7.89 38.76
N ILE A 846 11.21 -7.07 39.69
CA ILE A 846 10.81 -7.11 41.10
C ILE A 846 9.31 -6.80 41.24
N LEU A 847 8.82 -5.77 40.55
CA LEU A 847 7.40 -5.39 40.55
C LEU A 847 6.51 -6.49 39.93
N ARG A 848 6.91 -7.04 38.78
CA ARG A 848 6.23 -8.15 38.09
C ARG A 848 6.15 -9.42 38.93
N ASN A 849 7.07 -9.59 39.89
CA ASN A 849 7.14 -10.71 40.83
C ASN A 849 6.64 -10.37 42.26
N ALA A 850 6.11 -9.16 42.50
CA ALA A 850 5.80 -8.67 43.84
C ALA A 850 4.70 -9.48 44.58
N THR A 851 3.76 -10.11 43.87
CA THR A 851 2.68 -10.92 44.46
C THR A 851 2.56 -12.28 43.78
N LEU A 852 1.97 -13.25 44.48
CA LEU A 852 1.67 -14.57 43.90
C LEU A 852 0.68 -14.44 42.72
N LYS A 853 -0.34 -13.57 42.86
CA LYS A 853 -1.29 -13.28 41.77
C LYS A 853 -0.56 -12.81 40.51
N LEU A 854 0.33 -11.81 40.64
CA LEU A 854 1.12 -11.34 39.50
C LEU A 854 1.98 -12.47 38.91
N ARG A 855 2.69 -13.26 39.72
CA ARG A 855 3.53 -14.36 39.21
C ARG A 855 2.76 -15.44 38.46
N ASN A 856 1.54 -15.73 38.88
CA ASN A 856 0.72 -16.80 38.30
C ASN A 856 -0.22 -16.33 37.17
N THR A 857 -0.43 -15.03 36.96
CA THR A 857 -1.20 -14.52 35.80
C THR A 857 -0.30 -14.06 34.66
N SER A 858 -0.68 -14.38 33.42
CA SER A 858 -0.08 -13.86 32.18
C SER A 858 -1.14 -13.58 31.10
N SER A 859 -0.86 -12.64 30.21
CA SER A 859 -1.67 -12.31 29.03
C SER A 859 -1.44 -13.31 27.90
N THR A 860 -2.53 -13.89 27.37
CA THR A 860 -2.42 -14.89 26.30
C THR A 860 -2.05 -14.31 24.94
N ILE A 861 -2.44 -13.07 24.62
CA ILE A 861 -2.06 -12.43 23.34
C ILE A 861 -0.57 -12.06 23.34
N TYR A 862 -0.06 -11.53 24.45
CA TYR A 862 1.36 -11.25 24.61
C TYR A 862 2.20 -12.53 24.60
N ALA A 863 1.81 -13.55 25.37
CA ALA A 863 2.53 -14.84 25.37
C ALA A 863 2.45 -15.59 24.01
N PHE A 864 1.51 -15.25 23.13
CA PHE A 864 1.49 -15.72 21.74
C PHE A 864 2.55 -14.99 20.89
N ILE A 865 2.52 -13.64 20.84
CA ILE A 865 3.50 -12.85 20.06
C ILE A 865 4.93 -13.08 20.55
N GLY A 866 5.14 -13.28 21.86
CA GLY A 866 6.45 -13.57 22.42
C GLY A 866 7.11 -14.84 21.89
N LYS A 867 6.32 -15.83 21.45
CA LYS A 867 6.82 -17.10 20.90
C LYS A 867 7.31 -16.97 19.45
N CYS A 868 6.77 -16.02 18.69
CA CYS A 868 7.22 -15.66 17.33
C CYS A 868 7.88 -14.25 17.31
N SER A 869 8.48 -13.83 18.43
CA SER A 869 9.03 -12.47 18.57
C SER A 869 10.21 -12.21 17.64
N LEU A 870 11.01 -13.23 17.33
CA LEU A 870 12.14 -13.12 16.41
C LEU A 870 11.65 -13.02 14.96
N GLU A 871 10.70 -13.86 14.57
CA GLU A 871 10.15 -13.88 13.20
C GLU A 871 9.32 -12.64 12.90
N THR A 872 8.57 -12.12 13.88
CA THR A 872 7.92 -10.80 13.76
C THR A 872 8.96 -9.66 13.71
N PHE A 873 10.06 -9.73 14.46
CA PHE A 873 11.11 -8.71 14.39
C PHE A 873 11.80 -8.66 13.02
N ILE A 874 12.14 -9.81 12.44
CA ILE A 874 12.80 -9.87 11.14
C ILE A 874 11.79 -9.60 10.01
N GLY A 875 10.63 -10.27 10.07
CA GLY A 875 9.60 -10.22 9.03
C GLY A 875 9.00 -8.83 8.81
N GLN A 876 8.99 -7.96 9.84
CA GLN A 876 8.47 -6.60 9.68
C GLN A 876 9.15 -5.84 8.54
N PHE A 877 10.43 -6.14 8.22
CA PHE A 877 11.23 -5.44 7.23
C PHE A 877 10.65 -5.52 5.80
N HIS A 878 9.99 -6.64 5.46
CA HIS A 878 9.64 -6.97 4.07
C HIS A 878 8.19 -7.45 3.86
N MET A 879 7.37 -7.59 4.90
CA MET A 879 5.95 -7.99 4.75
C MET A 879 4.94 -7.18 5.57
N TRP A 880 5.37 -6.09 6.20
CA TRP A 880 4.48 -5.22 6.99
C TRP A 880 4.93 -3.76 6.83
N LEU A 881 6.22 -3.54 7.02
CA LEU A 881 6.94 -2.44 6.41
C LEU A 881 7.37 -2.85 4.99
N ALA A 882 7.73 -1.86 4.20
CA ALA A 882 8.29 -1.99 2.86
C ALA A 882 9.49 -1.05 2.70
N ALA A 883 10.13 -1.10 1.54
CA ALA A 883 11.29 -0.33 1.14
C ALA A 883 12.40 -0.38 2.20
N ASP A 884 12.82 -1.59 2.61
CA ASP A 884 13.86 -1.79 3.62
C ASP A 884 13.59 -1.04 4.94
N THR A 885 12.36 -1.17 5.46
CA THR A 885 11.79 -0.46 6.64
C THR A 885 11.47 1.02 6.47
N LYS A 886 11.63 1.62 5.30
CA LYS A 886 11.37 3.05 5.09
C LYS A 886 9.88 3.34 4.89
N GLY A 887 9.16 2.40 4.27
CA GLY A 887 7.74 2.49 3.95
C GLY A 887 6.83 1.55 4.73
N LEU A 888 5.55 1.68 4.45
CA LEU A 888 4.46 0.78 4.82
C LEU A 888 4.04 -0.06 3.61
N LEU A 889 3.71 -1.33 3.84
CA LEU A 889 3.14 -2.18 2.80
C LEU A 889 1.64 -1.88 2.64
N VAL A 890 1.21 -1.60 1.42
CA VAL A 890 -0.20 -1.41 1.07
C VAL A 890 -0.71 -2.66 0.37
N VAL A 891 -1.49 -3.45 1.12
CA VAL A 891 -2.03 -4.76 0.71
C VAL A 891 -3.36 -4.60 -0.04
N LEU A 892 -4.11 -3.54 0.28
CA LEU A 892 -5.41 -3.26 -0.32
C LEU A 892 -5.26 -2.47 -1.64
N GLN A 893 -6.13 -2.76 -2.60
CA GLN A 893 -6.22 -2.06 -3.90
C GLN A 893 -7.65 -1.55 -4.11
N PRO A 894 -7.86 -0.40 -4.79
CA PRO A 894 -6.83 0.50 -5.33
C PRO A 894 -6.10 1.30 -4.24
N ALA A 895 -4.82 1.60 -4.48
CA ALA A 895 -3.96 2.20 -3.45
C ALA A 895 -4.39 3.61 -2.98
N GLY A 896 -5.00 4.43 -3.85
CA GLY A 896 -5.51 5.76 -3.50
C GLY A 896 -6.64 5.77 -2.46
N TRP A 897 -7.28 4.61 -2.20
CA TRP A 897 -8.26 4.47 -1.12
C TRP A 897 -7.61 4.43 0.28
N VAL A 898 -6.29 4.20 0.38
CA VAL A 898 -5.57 3.99 1.66
C VAL A 898 -5.21 5.33 2.32
N ARG A 899 -6.24 6.17 2.48
CA ARG A 899 -6.25 7.46 3.18
C ARG A 899 -7.39 7.47 4.21
N GLY A 900 -7.27 8.24 5.29
CA GLY A 900 -8.28 8.31 6.35
C GLY A 900 -8.64 6.94 6.93
N LEU A 901 -9.90 6.52 6.79
CA LEU A 901 -10.37 5.21 7.27
C LEU A 901 -9.69 4.02 6.55
N GLY A 902 -9.37 4.16 5.26
CA GLY A 902 -8.73 3.09 4.48
C GLY A 902 -7.33 2.72 4.99
N TRP A 903 -6.62 3.69 5.57
CA TRP A 903 -5.33 3.47 6.23
C TRP A 903 -5.46 2.52 7.43
N TRP A 904 -6.48 2.73 8.28
CA TRP A 904 -6.74 1.85 9.44
C TRP A 904 -7.11 0.43 9.01
N ILE A 905 -7.88 0.29 7.92
CA ILE A 905 -8.29 -1.02 7.40
C ILE A 905 -7.09 -1.74 6.77
N ASN A 906 -6.22 -1.04 6.02
CA ASN A 906 -4.95 -1.61 5.55
C ASN A 906 -4.04 -2.01 6.71
N MET A 907 -3.93 -1.18 7.77
CA MET A 907 -3.15 -1.51 8.96
C MET A 907 -3.65 -2.80 9.63
N PHE A 908 -4.97 -2.95 9.81
CA PHE A 908 -5.56 -4.16 10.41
C PHE A 908 -5.30 -5.41 9.56
N VAL A 909 -5.61 -5.35 8.26
CA VAL A 909 -5.46 -6.48 7.33
C VAL A 909 -3.99 -6.90 7.18
N SER A 910 -3.09 -5.93 6.97
CA SER A 910 -1.64 -6.21 6.87
C SER A 910 -1.08 -6.77 8.18
N THR A 911 -1.50 -6.26 9.34
CA THR A 911 -1.07 -6.79 10.65
C THR A 911 -1.53 -8.22 10.88
N ALA A 912 -2.78 -8.55 10.52
CA ALA A 912 -3.31 -9.91 10.64
C ALA A 912 -2.53 -10.90 9.76
N LEU A 913 -2.26 -10.53 8.50
CA LEU A 913 -1.47 -11.34 7.56
C LEU A 913 0.00 -11.48 8.03
N PHE A 914 0.63 -10.39 8.45
CA PHE A 914 1.99 -10.36 9.00
C PHE A 914 2.15 -11.29 10.21
N VAL A 915 1.22 -11.24 11.17
CA VAL A 915 1.26 -12.10 12.37
C VAL A 915 1.02 -13.57 12.01
N TYR A 916 0.11 -13.85 11.08
CA TYR A 916 -0.14 -15.21 10.58
C TYR A 916 1.10 -15.83 9.90
N VAL A 917 1.73 -15.10 8.97
CA VAL A 917 2.95 -15.56 8.30
C VAL A 917 4.11 -15.72 9.30
N SER A 918 4.28 -14.79 10.23
CA SER A 918 5.31 -14.86 11.29
C SER A 918 5.12 -16.09 12.20
N TYR A 919 3.89 -16.47 12.51
CA TYR A 919 3.59 -17.68 13.28
C TYR A 919 4.05 -18.95 12.55
N TRP A 920 3.69 -19.10 11.27
CA TRP A 920 4.09 -20.26 10.46
C TRP A 920 5.60 -20.32 10.19
N LEU A 921 6.25 -19.17 10.00
CA LEU A 921 7.71 -19.08 9.93
C LEU A 921 8.39 -19.56 11.21
N SER A 922 7.82 -19.24 12.39
CA SER A 922 8.38 -19.65 13.68
C SER A 922 8.28 -21.16 13.92
N GLN A 923 7.15 -21.79 13.54
CA GLN A 923 7.02 -23.25 13.56
C GLN A 923 8.01 -23.90 12.59
N SER A 924 8.03 -23.42 11.34
CA SER A 924 8.85 -23.98 10.27
C SER A 924 10.35 -23.90 10.59
N THR A 925 10.80 -22.76 11.11
CA THR A 925 12.19 -22.55 11.55
C THR A 925 12.58 -23.53 12.66
N GLY A 926 11.67 -23.83 13.60
CA GLY A 926 11.89 -24.82 14.66
C GLY A 926 12.07 -26.25 14.14
N GLU A 927 11.23 -26.68 13.20
CA GLU A 927 11.30 -28.00 12.57
C GLU A 927 12.55 -28.15 11.69
N ILE A 928 12.86 -27.14 10.85
CA ILE A 928 14.07 -27.15 10.00
C ILE A 928 15.35 -27.20 10.87
N THR A 929 15.43 -26.40 11.94
CA THR A 929 16.55 -26.44 12.88
C THR A 929 16.70 -27.83 13.52
N THR A 930 15.57 -28.44 13.92
CA THR A 930 15.58 -29.78 14.52
C THR A 930 16.07 -30.82 13.53
N TYR A 931 15.60 -30.78 12.28
CA TYR A 931 16.07 -31.66 11.21
C TYR A 931 17.59 -31.52 10.97
N LEU A 932 18.08 -30.28 10.79
CA LEU A 932 19.50 -30.00 10.52
C LEU A 932 20.43 -30.45 11.66
N CYS A 933 20.04 -30.24 12.92
CA CYS A 933 20.90 -30.51 14.08
C CYS A 933 20.76 -31.93 14.67
N SER A 934 19.70 -32.68 14.31
CA SER A 934 19.38 -34.01 14.88
C SER A 934 20.44 -35.11 14.70
N LYS A 935 21.41 -34.92 13.79
CA LYS A 935 22.47 -35.91 13.49
C LYS A 935 23.75 -35.76 14.32
N SER A 936 23.83 -34.81 15.25
CA SER A 936 24.96 -34.74 16.17
C SER A 936 24.90 -35.89 17.19
N PRO A 937 25.97 -36.67 17.42
CA PRO A 937 25.96 -37.73 18.42
C PRO A 937 25.69 -37.16 19.81
N ALA A 938 24.70 -37.70 20.52
CA ALA A 938 24.57 -37.48 21.95
C ALA A 938 25.77 -38.15 22.66
N PRO A 939 26.44 -37.48 23.60
CA PRO A 939 27.50 -38.13 24.38
C PRO A 939 26.89 -39.26 25.22
N GLU A 940 27.58 -40.41 25.27
CA GLU A 940 27.13 -41.59 26.02
C GLU A 940 26.97 -41.26 27.51
N ALA A 941 25.71 -41.22 27.96
CA ALA A 941 25.40 -41.02 29.38
C ALA A 941 25.68 -42.31 30.15
N GLY A 942 26.76 -42.30 30.93
CA GLY A 942 27.12 -43.37 31.85
C GLY A 942 26.04 -43.67 32.91
N ARG A 943 26.13 -44.87 33.49
CA ARG A 943 25.14 -45.47 34.41
C ARG A 943 24.76 -44.57 35.59
N GLN A 944 23.44 -44.48 35.82
CA GLN A 944 22.72 -44.33 37.09
C GLN A 944 23.21 -43.31 38.14
N HIS A 945 22.30 -42.40 38.52
CA HIS A 945 21.87 -42.31 39.92
C HIS A 945 20.45 -41.75 40.03
N ASN A 946 19.56 -42.46 40.74
CA ASN A 946 18.23 -41.95 41.08
C ASN A 946 18.37 -40.81 42.11
N ALA A 947 17.83 -39.63 41.78
CA ALA A 947 17.67 -38.53 42.71
C ALA A 947 16.27 -37.93 42.56
N THR A 948 15.42 -38.16 43.56
CA THR A 948 14.09 -37.53 43.67
C THR A 948 14.25 -36.04 43.97
N GLY A 949 14.00 -35.18 42.99
CA GLY A 949 14.02 -33.73 43.10
C GLY A 949 13.00 -33.10 42.16
N GLY A 950 12.32 -32.03 42.61
CA GLY A 950 11.21 -31.40 41.88
C GLY A 950 11.61 -30.83 40.51
N GLN A 951 10.66 -30.83 39.58
CA GLN A 951 10.82 -30.35 38.21
C GLN A 951 10.88 -28.80 38.12
N ASP A 952 12.04 -28.21 38.42
CA ASP A 952 12.32 -26.80 38.10
C ASP A 952 12.66 -26.64 36.61
N GLY A 953 11.67 -26.24 35.80
CA GLY A 953 11.82 -26.02 34.37
C GLY A 953 12.74 -24.83 34.03
N VAL A 954 13.57 -24.97 32.98
CA VAL A 954 14.45 -23.87 32.54
C VAL A 954 13.64 -22.79 31.80
N PRO A 955 13.72 -21.48 32.15
CA PRO A 955 12.60 -20.59 31.84
C PRO A 955 12.51 -20.04 30.41
N LEU A 956 13.60 -19.96 29.63
CA LEU A 956 13.73 -18.85 28.65
C LEU A 956 13.95 -19.22 27.17
N LEU A 957 14.09 -20.50 26.84
CA LEU A 957 14.27 -20.98 25.46
C LEU A 957 13.40 -22.22 25.19
N PRO A 958 13.00 -22.47 23.93
CA PRO A 958 12.45 -23.75 23.52
C PRO A 958 13.55 -24.82 23.57
N THR A 959 13.76 -25.41 24.74
CA THR A 959 14.19 -26.81 24.80
C THR A 959 13.06 -27.65 24.23
N ASN A 960 13.38 -28.52 23.27
CA ASN A 960 12.42 -29.49 22.76
C ASN A 960 11.92 -30.32 23.96
N LEU A 961 10.61 -30.41 24.09
CA LEU A 961 9.97 -31.35 25.00
C LEU A 961 10.39 -32.76 24.57
N THR A 962 10.61 -33.65 25.55
CA THR A 962 10.76 -35.08 25.26
C THR A 962 9.47 -35.63 24.63
N PRO A 963 9.51 -36.75 23.89
CA PRO A 963 8.30 -37.34 23.31
C PRO A 963 7.20 -37.61 24.37
N GLU A 964 7.61 -38.04 25.57
CA GLU A 964 6.71 -38.25 26.73
C GLU A 964 6.05 -36.95 27.20
N GLU A 965 6.79 -35.83 27.24
CA GLU A 965 6.23 -34.51 27.55
C GLU A 965 5.33 -33.95 26.44
N GLN A 966 5.53 -34.34 25.17
CA GLN A 966 4.57 -34.03 24.10
C GLN A 966 3.29 -34.86 24.26
N GLN A 967 3.40 -36.14 24.59
CA GLN A 967 2.26 -37.04 24.76
C GLN A 967 1.36 -36.62 25.93
N LEU A 968 1.95 -36.32 27.10
CA LEU A 968 1.25 -35.74 28.25
C LEU A 968 0.61 -34.38 27.94
N ARG A 969 1.13 -33.62 26.98
CA ARG A 969 0.54 -32.33 26.58
C ARG A 969 -0.64 -32.51 25.62
N ILE A 970 -0.55 -33.49 24.71
CA ILE A 970 -1.64 -33.88 23.80
C ILE A 970 -2.83 -34.41 24.62
N GLU A 971 -2.60 -35.32 25.57
CA GLU A 971 -3.68 -35.82 26.46
C GLU A 971 -4.36 -34.68 27.25
N ASN A 972 -3.59 -33.70 27.73
CA ASN A 972 -4.15 -32.53 28.45
C ASN A 972 -4.85 -31.50 27.52
N GLU A 973 -4.51 -31.46 26.24
CA GLU A 973 -5.20 -30.62 25.24
C GLU A 973 -6.46 -31.31 24.70
N GLU A 974 -6.48 -32.64 24.54
CA GLU A 974 -7.68 -33.41 24.18
C GLU A 974 -8.78 -33.35 25.25
N VAL A 975 -8.42 -33.36 26.55
CA VAL A 975 -9.40 -33.18 27.65
C VAL A 975 -10.06 -31.79 27.63
N LEU A 976 -9.45 -30.79 26.98
CA LEU A 976 -10.03 -29.45 26.82
C LEU A 976 -10.96 -29.30 25.61
N VAL A 977 -11.13 -30.35 24.79
CA VAL A 977 -12.00 -30.34 23.61
C VAL A 977 -13.03 -31.49 23.67
N ARG A 978 -14.04 -31.34 24.53
CA ARG A 978 -15.36 -31.92 24.29
C ARG A 978 -16.39 -30.82 24.03
N PRO A 979 -17.34 -31.03 23.10
CA PRO A 979 -17.97 -29.92 22.39
C PRO A 979 -19.15 -29.31 23.14
N GLN A 980 -19.18 -27.98 23.28
CA GLN A 980 -20.41 -27.25 23.53
C GLN A 980 -20.57 -26.07 22.55
N LYS A 981 -21.52 -26.27 21.62
CA LYS A 981 -22.08 -25.33 20.63
C LYS A 981 -21.13 -24.79 19.56
N ARG A 982 -21.43 -25.20 18.31
CA ARG A 982 -20.79 -24.80 17.04
C ARG A 982 -20.81 -23.29 16.85
N GLY A 983 -19.74 -22.72 16.29
CA GLY A 983 -19.63 -21.29 15.99
C GLY A 983 -18.63 -20.99 14.88
N LEU A 984 -18.92 -19.90 14.15
CA LEU A 984 -18.30 -19.20 13.01
C LEU A 984 -16.93 -19.60 12.40
N LEU A 985 -16.00 -20.24 13.13
CA LEU A 985 -14.64 -20.53 12.65
C LEU A 985 -14.60 -21.71 11.66
N ASP A 986 -15.40 -22.77 11.89
CA ASP A 986 -15.49 -23.91 10.96
C ASP A 986 -16.01 -23.49 9.56
N SER A 987 -16.81 -22.42 9.50
CA SER A 987 -17.27 -21.84 8.23
C SER A 987 -16.12 -21.31 7.39
N VAL A 988 -15.06 -20.79 8.03
CA VAL A 988 -13.88 -20.25 7.36
C VAL A 988 -13.01 -21.39 6.84
N ASP A 989 -12.76 -22.43 7.65
CA ASP A 989 -11.99 -23.61 7.20
C ASP A 989 -12.72 -24.38 6.09
N PHE A 990 -14.06 -24.45 6.10
CA PHE A 990 -14.84 -25.07 5.02
C PHE A 990 -14.76 -24.24 3.72
N ILE A 991 -14.84 -22.91 3.80
CA ILE A 991 -14.66 -22.01 2.64
C ILE A 991 -13.25 -22.15 2.05
N TRP A 992 -12.20 -22.24 2.88
CA TRP A 992 -10.82 -22.41 2.40
C TRP A 992 -10.51 -23.83 1.89
N GLN A 993 -11.19 -24.87 2.37
CA GLN A 993 -11.11 -26.21 1.77
C GLN A 993 -11.78 -26.27 0.40
N ASP A 994 -12.91 -25.57 0.19
CA ASP A 994 -13.54 -25.48 -1.13
C ASP A 994 -12.70 -24.61 -2.11
N LEU A 995 -12.08 -23.52 -1.62
CA LEU A 995 -11.12 -22.74 -2.42
C LEU A 995 -9.87 -23.56 -2.81
N ARG A 996 -9.35 -24.43 -1.93
CA ARG A 996 -8.21 -25.32 -2.22
C ARG A 996 -8.46 -26.25 -3.40
N LEU A 997 -9.70 -26.68 -3.62
CA LEU A 997 -10.06 -27.54 -4.74
C LEU A 997 -10.30 -26.75 -6.02
N ARG A 998 -10.99 -25.60 -5.95
CA ARG A 998 -11.32 -24.79 -7.14
C ARG A 998 -10.09 -24.10 -7.75
N THR A 999 -9.23 -23.47 -6.94
CA THR A 999 -8.03 -22.78 -7.47
C THR A 999 -7.01 -23.74 -8.08
N PHE A 1000 -6.91 -24.97 -7.57
CA PHE A 1000 -5.98 -25.97 -8.11
C PHE A 1000 -6.46 -26.56 -9.46
N GLN A 1001 -7.77 -26.59 -9.73
CA GLN A 1001 -8.30 -26.98 -11.04
C GLN A 1001 -8.20 -25.84 -12.06
N GLN A 1002 -8.49 -24.60 -11.66
CA GLN A 1002 -8.55 -23.47 -12.58
C GLN A 1002 -7.16 -23.08 -13.13
N VAL A 1003 -6.12 -23.09 -12.29
CA VAL A 1003 -4.73 -22.82 -12.73
C VAL A 1003 -4.16 -23.91 -13.66
N ILE A 1004 -4.70 -25.15 -13.61
CA ILE A 1004 -4.27 -26.25 -14.49
C ILE A 1004 -5.03 -26.24 -15.83
N GLN A 1005 -6.24 -25.68 -15.90
CA GLN A 1005 -6.99 -25.58 -17.16
C GLN A 1005 -6.50 -24.43 -18.06
N ASP A 1006 -6.09 -23.29 -17.50
CA ASP A 1006 -5.73 -22.10 -18.30
C ASP A 1006 -4.37 -22.19 -19.02
N GLN A 1007 -3.51 -23.17 -18.70
CA GLN A 1007 -2.30 -23.47 -19.48
C GLN A 1007 -2.46 -24.59 -20.53
N ALA A 1008 -3.63 -25.24 -20.61
CA ALA A 1008 -3.87 -26.35 -21.54
C ALA A 1008 -4.55 -25.93 -22.87
N TYR A 1009 -5.03 -24.70 -22.99
CA TYR A 1009 -5.86 -24.25 -24.12
C TYR A 1009 -5.12 -23.59 -25.30
N LEU A 1010 -3.79 -23.71 -25.36
CA LEU A 1010 -2.97 -23.35 -26.53
C LEU A 1010 -2.38 -24.59 -27.21
N GLY A 1011 -3.25 -25.54 -27.59
CA GLY A 1011 -2.83 -26.72 -28.34
C GLY A 1011 -3.97 -27.61 -28.84
N GLN A 1012 -4.00 -27.83 -30.16
CA GLN A 1012 -4.78 -28.85 -30.88
C GLN A 1012 -6.31 -28.65 -30.97
N GLY A 1013 -6.79 -28.49 -32.21
CA GLY A 1013 -8.21 -28.67 -32.55
C GLY A 1013 -8.43 -29.98 -33.31
N SER A 1014 -9.54 -30.69 -33.03
CA SER A 1014 -10.21 -31.62 -33.96
C SER A 1014 -11.48 -32.24 -33.33
N LYS A 1015 -12.63 -32.05 -34.00
CA LYS A 1015 -13.81 -32.93 -34.11
C LYS A 1015 -14.13 -33.91 -32.95
N ALA A 1016 -15.32 -33.78 -32.31
CA ALA A 1016 -16.48 -34.66 -32.60
C ALA A 1016 -17.72 -34.49 -31.67
N LYS A 1017 -18.90 -34.43 -32.31
CA LYS A 1017 -20.24 -34.97 -31.98
C LYS A 1017 -20.91 -34.79 -30.59
N SER A 1018 -22.14 -34.27 -30.71
CA SER A 1018 -23.28 -34.29 -29.76
C SER A 1018 -23.82 -35.68 -29.40
N THR A 1019 -24.39 -35.81 -28.18
CA THR A 1019 -25.64 -36.57 -27.91
C THR A 1019 -26.39 -36.04 -26.66
N TYR A 1020 -27.73 -36.04 -26.76
CA TYR A 1020 -28.85 -35.60 -25.85
C TYR A 1020 -28.96 -36.34 -24.48
N PRO A 1021 -29.98 -36.10 -23.57
CA PRO A 1021 -31.25 -35.32 -23.66
C PRO A 1021 -31.63 -34.40 -22.44
N PRO A 1022 -32.80 -33.70 -22.46
CA PRO A 1022 -33.24 -32.73 -21.43
C PRO A 1022 -34.32 -33.25 -20.45
N VAL A 1023 -34.53 -32.56 -19.32
CA VAL A 1023 -35.74 -32.64 -18.46
C VAL A 1023 -36.13 -31.25 -17.92
N ASP A 1024 -37.44 -30.98 -17.90
CA ASP A 1024 -38.12 -29.70 -17.62
C ASP A 1024 -38.44 -29.51 -16.11
N PRO A 1025 -38.68 -28.27 -15.60
CA PRO A 1025 -38.79 -28.01 -14.17
C PRO A 1025 -40.24 -27.84 -13.67
N HIS A 1026 -40.67 -28.63 -12.68
CA HIS A 1026 -41.73 -28.21 -11.74
C HIS A 1026 -41.76 -29.10 -10.49
N ALA A 1027 -41.31 -28.57 -9.35
CA ALA A 1027 -41.55 -29.14 -8.03
C ALA A 1027 -41.85 -28.01 -7.03
N TYR A 1028 -43.13 -27.65 -6.94
CA TYR A 1028 -43.62 -26.60 -6.05
C TYR A 1028 -43.79 -27.11 -4.61
N TRP A 1029 -43.35 -26.29 -3.64
CA TRP A 1029 -44.03 -25.98 -2.37
C TRP A 1029 -44.78 -27.08 -1.59
N GLN A 1030 -44.35 -27.33 -0.34
CA GLN A 1030 -45.22 -27.25 0.84
C GLN A 1030 -44.45 -27.35 2.18
N HIS A 1031 -44.43 -26.28 2.99
CA HIS A 1031 -45.04 -26.28 4.34
C HIS A 1031 -45.10 -24.88 4.99
N ASN A 1032 -46.19 -24.62 5.73
CA ASN A 1032 -46.66 -23.35 6.32
C ASN A 1032 -47.62 -23.74 7.49
N GLN A 1033 -48.00 -22.97 8.52
CA GLN A 1033 -47.78 -21.56 8.94
C GLN A 1033 -47.08 -21.51 10.33
N VAL A 1034 -46.98 -20.39 11.08
CA VAL A 1034 -47.92 -19.90 12.15
C VAL A 1034 -47.06 -18.96 13.05
N SER A 1035 -47.47 -17.81 13.65
CA SER A 1035 -48.62 -16.88 13.49
C SER A 1035 -48.47 -15.62 14.40
N HIS A 1036 -49.24 -14.56 14.12
CA HIS A 1036 -49.78 -13.52 15.04
C HIS A 1036 -48.97 -12.28 15.53
N LEU A 1037 -49.41 -11.13 14.99
CA LEU A 1037 -49.49 -9.75 15.54
C LEU A 1037 -50.67 -9.62 16.56
N PRO A 1038 -50.84 -8.56 17.42
CA PRO A 1038 -51.23 -7.22 16.92
C PRO A 1038 -51.09 -5.91 17.78
N TYR A 1039 -51.24 -4.77 17.07
CA TYR A 1039 -52.15 -3.61 17.32
C TYR A 1039 -51.71 -2.16 17.76
N TRP A 1040 -52.24 -1.19 16.97
CA TRP A 1040 -52.51 0.27 17.13
C TRP A 1040 -51.35 1.26 17.45
N ARG A 1041 -50.99 2.32 16.66
CA ARG A 1041 -51.68 3.46 15.96
C ARG A 1041 -51.84 4.70 16.89
N ILE A 1042 -51.42 5.94 16.55
CA ILE A 1042 -52.19 7.01 15.83
C ILE A 1042 -51.33 8.27 15.57
N MET A 1043 -51.39 8.80 14.32
CA MET A 1043 -51.49 10.19 13.78
C MET A 1043 -50.88 11.41 14.56
N GLN A 1044 -50.57 12.59 13.99
CA GLN A 1044 -51.10 13.30 12.82
C GLN A 1044 -50.19 14.49 12.41
N THR A 1045 -50.18 14.89 11.12
CA THR A 1045 -49.71 16.20 10.58
C THR A 1045 -50.70 17.34 10.91
N PRO A 1046 -50.47 18.68 10.69
CA PRO A 1046 -49.61 19.30 9.64
C PRO A 1046 -48.93 20.66 9.99
N THR A 1047 -48.47 21.35 8.94
CA THR A 1047 -48.08 22.77 8.76
C THR A 1047 -46.67 23.24 9.13
N SER A 1048 -46.00 23.81 8.12
CA SER A 1048 -45.06 24.92 8.26
C SER A 1048 -45.26 25.87 7.08
N ASN A 1049 -45.52 27.15 7.35
CA ASN A 1049 -45.65 28.16 6.31
C ASN A 1049 -44.82 29.39 6.74
N GLN A 1050 -44.05 29.91 5.78
CA GLN A 1050 -43.57 31.29 5.69
C GLN A 1050 -42.56 31.89 6.73
N THR A 1051 -41.38 32.21 6.16
CA THR A 1051 -40.64 33.50 6.23
C THR A 1051 -39.90 33.98 7.50
N ALA A 1052 -38.56 33.99 7.34
CA ALA A 1052 -37.70 35.18 7.25
C ALA A 1052 -37.13 35.88 8.51
N TYR A 1053 -36.12 36.72 8.22
CA TYR A 1053 -35.30 37.60 9.07
C TYR A 1053 -34.13 36.90 9.81
N LEU A 1054 -32.83 37.15 9.54
CA LEU A 1054 -32.07 38.43 9.50
C LEU A 1054 -32.25 39.22 10.81
N TYR A 1055 -31.24 39.61 11.60
CA TYR A 1055 -29.85 39.96 11.28
C TYR A 1055 -28.89 39.57 12.42
N SER A 1056 -27.59 39.57 12.12
CA SER A 1056 -26.48 39.47 13.08
C SER A 1056 -26.49 40.54 14.18
N TRP A 1057 -25.95 40.24 15.37
CA TRP A 1057 -24.82 41.03 15.92
C TRP A 1057 -24.04 40.37 17.08
N ASN A 1058 -22.72 40.36 16.93
CA ASN A 1058 -21.66 40.52 17.94
C ASN A 1058 -21.73 39.80 19.31
N ALA A 1059 -21.04 38.65 19.34
CA ALA A 1059 -19.79 38.42 20.08
C ALA A 1059 -19.51 39.14 21.43
N LYS A 1060 -18.98 38.32 22.36
CA LYS A 1060 -18.22 38.64 23.60
C LYS A 1060 -18.98 39.26 24.78
N ARG A 1061 -19.22 38.41 25.80
CA ARG A 1061 -18.70 38.66 27.16
C ARG A 1061 -18.49 37.36 27.96
N ARG A 1062 -17.22 36.95 28.09
CA ARG A 1062 -16.73 36.25 29.29
C ARG A 1062 -16.42 37.31 30.34
N HIS A 1063 -16.95 37.17 31.56
CA HIS A 1063 -16.22 37.39 32.82
C HIS A 1063 -17.01 36.67 33.94
N TRP A 1064 -16.42 35.70 34.64
CA TRP A 1064 -15.46 35.84 35.76
C TRP A 1064 -16.08 36.47 37.02
N ARG A 1065 -15.67 35.92 38.17
CA ARG A 1065 -16.31 36.11 39.48
C ARG A 1065 -16.17 37.53 40.03
N ARG A 1066 -17.05 37.81 41.00
CA ARG A 1066 -16.90 38.63 42.23
C ARG A 1066 -17.41 40.09 42.24
N THR A 1067 -18.46 40.26 43.05
CA THR A 1067 -18.74 41.38 43.98
C THR A 1067 -19.12 42.79 43.47
N LYS A 1068 -20.39 43.11 43.74
CA LYS A 1068 -20.92 44.34 44.38
C LYS A 1068 -20.77 45.72 43.71
N LEU A 1069 -21.96 46.30 43.49
CA LEU A 1069 -22.41 47.67 43.79
C LEU A 1069 -21.99 48.84 42.89
N ASN A 1070 -23.02 49.37 42.22
CA ASN A 1070 -23.42 50.78 42.10
C ASN A 1070 -22.32 51.84 41.90
N LEU A 1071 -22.28 52.40 40.69
CA LEU A 1071 -22.92 53.69 40.40
C LEU A 1071 -23.26 53.80 38.90
#